data_AF-A0A3E2CSD7-F1
#
_entry.id   AF-A0A3E2CSD7-F1
#
_cell.length_a   1.000
_cell.length_b   1.000
_cell.length_c   1.000
_cell.angle_alpha   90.00
_cell.angle_beta   90.00
_cell.angle_gamma   90.00
#
_symmetry.space_group_name_H-M   'P 1'
#
loop_
_entity.id
_entity.type
_entity.pdbx_description
1 polymer ?
#
loop_
_entity_poly.entity_id
_entity_poly.type
_entity_poly.pdbx_seq_one_letter_code
_entity_poly.pdbx_strand_id
1 'polypeptide(L)'
;MEDALAKKDPAATAEEIKNDLDAAKRQNAINEQNAKNAGIAKLDAKKAELDAAYKALNDEQKAKAKDKYEAATKAIDDAKNTVNSATKPSEIKDAVDGVKTSFDDANKAIEDAKGKRDISQNTYDDQSVLNKEKEDQKKRIQDSDLPDAEKQKAIDDINDAKKIGDPTAIANRALKAKKIEDAKKQIAALDHLNNAQKEAFKKIIEDTDASDHKNADGTTSDDIDDALANATATDTAMARLEKLKEIADKFAKGDKYKGLQEGNEQKKAFDDAATAAGAVLDKANGDPKDADQVNELYKDLLKAMQAIDDKVKGAGVSTDLLQAEVDNDSKLKPTPADPNDSTKPATPGDPLYTTASKEKKEAFDKALSDAEAALKKAKEDNENDKNLDSTPRTPEQEAKDQQAVDDALQKLENARKALDGVDTKPLQDEIDKDSNVKNSDRYTYSTTTEKKTAFDKALQDAKDLIDKLTGTKKAAAGEEDVTTKTQAEKQKLVDAALAKLKAAEEALDGKKPTPGSGSEAGYGVNDNAPTTVDKGELNVQIQGAESDSQPGNADNGNAGAGVNSGNAGNAANTNAANANANNANGASSAAVNAAVESNPAVKQADAQVSKAQAALDAALAEAKKVAADPNATQAQVDAAAQKLSAARKALAAAKAHAADVRAS
;
A
#
# COMPACT_ATOMS: atom_id res chain seq x y z
N MET A 1 -42.75 -0.18 -93.13
CA MET A 1 -41.34 0.23 -92.96
C MET A 1 -40.65 0.29 -94.33
N GLU A 2 -40.88 -0.66 -95.25
CA GLU A 2 -40.44 -0.57 -96.66
C GLU A 2 -40.91 0.72 -97.37
N ASP A 3 -42.19 1.10 -97.25
CA ASP A 3 -42.70 2.38 -97.80
C ASP A 3 -42.08 3.63 -97.18
N ALA A 4 -41.53 3.52 -95.96
CA ALA A 4 -40.88 4.63 -95.26
C ALA A 4 -39.40 4.78 -95.66
N LEU A 5 -38.71 3.67 -95.98
CA LEU A 5 -37.34 3.71 -96.49
C LEU A 5 -37.29 4.20 -97.95
N ALA A 6 -38.24 3.78 -98.80
CA ALA A 6 -38.31 4.22 -100.21
C ALA A 6 -38.55 5.74 -100.38
N LYS A 7 -39.09 6.42 -99.35
CA LYS A 7 -39.29 7.88 -99.38
C LYS A 7 -38.05 8.71 -99.06
N LYS A 8 -36.99 8.11 -98.50
CA LYS A 8 -35.81 8.86 -98.05
C LYS A 8 -34.75 9.05 -99.14
N ASP A 9 -34.73 8.18 -100.15
CA ASP A 9 -33.95 8.34 -101.39
C ASP A 9 -34.70 7.70 -102.58
N PRO A 10 -35.26 8.49 -103.52
CA PRO A 10 -36.08 7.98 -104.61
C PRO A 10 -35.28 7.19 -105.68
N ALA A 11 -33.95 7.12 -105.59
CA ALA A 11 -33.09 6.37 -106.50
C ALA A 11 -32.61 5.01 -105.95
N ALA A 12 -32.88 4.68 -104.69
CA ALA A 12 -32.42 3.44 -104.06
C ALA A 12 -33.06 2.20 -104.73
N THR A 13 -32.23 1.24 -105.14
CA THR A 13 -32.69 0.00 -105.75
C THR A 13 -33.38 -0.90 -104.72
N ALA A 14 -34.27 -1.78 -105.18
CA ALA A 14 -34.95 -2.74 -104.29
C ALA A 14 -33.96 -3.65 -103.52
N GLU A 15 -32.78 -3.89 -104.08
CA GLU A 15 -31.71 -4.68 -103.46
C GLU A 15 -31.01 -3.91 -102.33
N GLU A 16 -30.73 -2.62 -102.50
CA GLU A 16 -30.17 -1.76 -101.45
C GLU A 16 -31.13 -1.60 -100.26
N ILE A 17 -32.43 -1.40 -100.51
CA ILE A 17 -33.45 -1.31 -99.46
C ILE A 17 -33.55 -2.63 -98.66
N LYS A 18 -33.45 -3.77 -99.35
CA LYS A 18 -33.48 -5.10 -98.71
C LYS A 18 -32.24 -5.34 -97.85
N ASN A 19 -31.06 -4.97 -98.34
CA ASN A 19 -29.80 -5.08 -97.59
C ASN A 19 -29.83 -4.20 -96.32
N ASP A 20 -30.32 -2.97 -96.41
CA ASP A 20 -30.47 -2.08 -95.25
C ASP A 20 -31.50 -2.62 -94.24
N LEU A 21 -32.61 -3.19 -94.72
CA LEU A 21 -33.61 -3.83 -93.86
C LEU A 21 -33.04 -5.06 -93.14
N ASP A 22 -32.27 -5.90 -93.83
CA ASP A 22 -31.65 -7.08 -93.25
C ASP A 22 -30.52 -6.70 -92.28
N ALA A 23 -29.75 -5.65 -92.57
CA ALA A 23 -28.78 -5.07 -91.65
C ALA A 23 -29.47 -4.51 -90.38
N ALA A 24 -30.60 -3.80 -90.53
CA ALA A 24 -31.37 -3.28 -89.41
C ALA A 24 -31.98 -4.41 -88.56
N LYS A 25 -32.51 -5.48 -89.18
CA LYS A 25 -33.00 -6.68 -88.46
C LYS A 25 -31.88 -7.36 -87.69
N ARG A 26 -30.70 -7.53 -88.31
CA ARG A 26 -29.52 -8.12 -87.66
C ARG A 26 -29.06 -7.26 -86.48
N GLN A 27 -28.99 -5.94 -86.66
CA GLN A 27 -28.64 -5.01 -85.59
C GLN A 27 -29.67 -5.04 -84.45
N ASN A 28 -30.96 -5.17 -84.76
CA ASN A 28 -32.01 -5.30 -83.75
C ASN A 28 -31.87 -6.59 -82.93
N ALA A 29 -31.56 -7.72 -83.58
CA ALA A 29 -31.28 -8.99 -82.89
C ALA A 29 -30.04 -8.90 -81.98
N ILE A 30 -28.98 -8.22 -82.44
CA ILE A 30 -27.78 -7.95 -81.62
C ILE A 30 -28.13 -7.06 -80.41
N ASN A 31 -28.91 -6.01 -80.62
CA ASN A 31 -29.34 -5.11 -79.55
C ASN A 31 -30.21 -5.82 -78.51
N GLU A 32 -31.11 -6.71 -78.95
CA GLU A 32 -31.93 -7.55 -78.08
C GLU A 32 -31.06 -8.49 -77.24
N GLN A 33 -30.12 -9.20 -77.86
CA GLN A 33 -29.21 -10.10 -77.14
C GLN A 33 -28.33 -9.35 -76.14
N ASN A 34 -27.82 -8.18 -76.52
CA ASN A 34 -27.03 -7.33 -75.63
C ASN A 34 -27.85 -6.84 -74.43
N ALA A 35 -29.12 -6.48 -74.65
CA ALA A 35 -30.02 -6.08 -73.57
C ALA A 35 -30.30 -7.24 -72.59
N LYS A 36 -30.49 -8.47 -73.11
CA LYS A 36 -30.65 -9.68 -72.29
C LYS A 36 -29.41 -9.94 -71.46
N ASN A 37 -28.24 -9.94 -72.09
CA ASN A 37 -26.95 -10.15 -71.42
C ASN A 37 -26.72 -9.11 -70.32
N ALA A 38 -27.03 -7.82 -70.58
CA ALA A 38 -26.92 -6.76 -69.59
C ALA A 38 -27.91 -6.92 -68.42
N GLY A 39 -29.14 -7.37 -68.69
CA GLY A 39 -30.13 -7.68 -67.65
C GLY A 39 -29.69 -8.83 -66.75
N ILE A 40 -29.21 -9.92 -67.36
CA ILE A 40 -28.69 -11.09 -66.63
C ILE A 40 -27.47 -10.71 -65.79
N ALA A 41 -26.53 -9.95 -66.33
CA ALA A 41 -25.34 -9.51 -65.58
C ALA A 41 -25.71 -8.69 -64.33
N LYS A 42 -26.74 -7.84 -64.41
CA LYS A 42 -27.25 -7.10 -63.23
C LYS A 42 -27.85 -8.03 -62.19
N LEU A 43 -28.61 -9.04 -62.62
CA LEU A 43 -29.21 -10.04 -61.73
C LEU A 43 -28.15 -10.95 -61.08
N ASP A 44 -27.11 -11.34 -61.82
CA ASP A 44 -25.98 -12.09 -61.30
C ASP A 44 -25.20 -11.29 -60.25
N ALA A 45 -24.94 -10.00 -60.50
CA ALA A 45 -24.28 -9.13 -59.54
C ALA A 45 -25.09 -9.01 -58.23
N LYS A 46 -26.40 -8.79 -58.34
CA LYS A 46 -27.33 -8.79 -57.20
C LYS A 46 -27.28 -10.11 -56.41
N LYS A 47 -27.31 -11.25 -57.12
CA LYS A 47 -27.23 -12.56 -56.47
C LYS A 47 -25.90 -12.77 -55.74
N ALA A 48 -24.79 -12.39 -56.37
CA ALA A 48 -23.46 -12.52 -55.77
C ALA A 48 -23.29 -11.66 -54.52
N GLU A 49 -23.79 -10.42 -54.53
CA GLU A 49 -23.82 -9.53 -53.37
C GLU A 49 -24.60 -10.17 -52.20
N LEU A 50 -25.78 -10.71 -52.50
CA LEU A 50 -26.63 -11.36 -51.51
C LEU A 50 -25.99 -12.65 -50.96
N ASP A 51 -25.46 -13.50 -51.82
CA ASP A 51 -24.75 -14.74 -51.46
C ASP A 51 -23.54 -14.43 -50.55
N ALA A 52 -22.79 -13.36 -50.84
CA ALA A 52 -21.64 -12.94 -50.04
C ALA A 52 -22.07 -12.45 -48.65
N ALA A 53 -23.10 -11.60 -48.59
CA ALA A 53 -23.61 -11.06 -47.33
C ALA A 53 -24.19 -12.16 -46.42
N TYR A 54 -24.92 -13.12 -47.00
CA TYR A 54 -25.49 -14.24 -46.25
C TYR A 54 -24.41 -15.24 -45.78
N LYS A 55 -23.38 -15.52 -46.60
CA LYS A 55 -22.28 -16.42 -46.21
C LYS A 55 -21.46 -15.88 -45.04
N ALA A 56 -21.36 -14.55 -44.89
CA ALA A 56 -20.66 -13.88 -43.81
C ALA A 56 -21.36 -14.01 -42.43
N LEU A 57 -22.61 -14.47 -42.39
CA LEU A 57 -23.33 -14.74 -41.14
C LEU A 57 -22.87 -16.06 -40.49
N ASN A 58 -22.93 -16.14 -39.17
CA ASN A 58 -22.78 -17.41 -38.44
C ASN A 58 -24.05 -18.27 -38.55
N ASP A 59 -24.01 -19.52 -38.06
CA ASP A 59 -25.10 -20.48 -38.28
C ASP A 59 -26.44 -20.07 -37.64
N GLU A 60 -26.40 -19.41 -36.47
CA GLU A 60 -27.62 -18.93 -35.81
C GLU A 60 -28.22 -17.71 -36.52
N GLN A 61 -27.36 -16.81 -37.01
CA GLN A 61 -27.76 -15.65 -37.79
C GLN A 61 -28.31 -16.06 -39.17
N LYS A 62 -27.70 -17.06 -39.81
CA LYS A 62 -28.20 -17.65 -41.07
C LYS A 62 -29.61 -18.17 -40.91
N ALA A 63 -29.90 -18.90 -39.83
CA ALA A 63 -31.24 -19.42 -39.55
C ALA A 63 -32.32 -18.32 -39.51
N LYS A 64 -31.99 -17.12 -39.00
CA LYS A 64 -32.92 -15.98 -38.90
C LYS A 64 -33.19 -15.28 -40.24
N ALA A 65 -32.21 -15.26 -41.16
CA ALA A 65 -32.34 -14.61 -42.46
C ALA A 65 -32.70 -15.56 -43.62
N LYS A 66 -32.68 -16.88 -43.37
CA LYS A 66 -32.76 -17.94 -44.39
C LYS A 66 -33.95 -17.79 -45.35
N ASP A 67 -35.15 -17.66 -44.82
CA ASP A 67 -36.37 -17.67 -45.64
C ASP A 67 -36.41 -16.50 -46.63
N LYS A 68 -35.97 -15.31 -46.18
CA LYS A 68 -35.92 -14.11 -47.02
C LYS A 68 -34.80 -14.18 -48.04
N TYR A 69 -33.64 -14.71 -47.66
CA TYR A 69 -32.52 -14.97 -48.57
C TYR A 69 -32.90 -15.95 -49.68
N GLU A 70 -33.50 -17.09 -49.34
CA GLU A 70 -33.92 -18.11 -50.32
C GLU A 70 -35.00 -17.57 -51.26
N ALA A 71 -35.98 -16.83 -50.73
CA ALA A 71 -37.02 -16.18 -51.53
C ALA A 71 -36.45 -15.19 -52.55
N ALA A 72 -35.48 -14.35 -52.14
CA ALA A 72 -34.85 -13.38 -53.04
C ALA A 72 -33.97 -14.05 -54.10
N THR A 73 -33.23 -15.10 -53.71
CA THR A 73 -32.42 -15.89 -54.64
C THR A 73 -33.30 -16.53 -55.72
N LYS A 74 -34.43 -17.12 -55.30
CA LYS A 74 -35.41 -17.69 -56.22
C LYS A 74 -36.02 -16.63 -57.15
N ALA A 75 -36.40 -15.46 -56.62
CA ALA A 75 -36.95 -14.38 -57.43
C ALA A 75 -35.94 -13.89 -58.49
N ILE A 76 -34.66 -13.84 -58.15
CA ILE A 76 -33.59 -13.48 -59.09
C ILE A 76 -33.43 -14.53 -60.19
N ASP A 77 -33.46 -15.82 -59.84
CA ASP A 77 -33.33 -16.88 -60.83
C ASP A 77 -34.56 -16.95 -61.76
N ASP A 78 -35.76 -16.73 -61.24
CA ASP A 78 -36.99 -16.61 -62.04
C ASP A 78 -36.94 -15.38 -62.97
N ALA A 79 -36.39 -14.26 -62.51
CA ALA A 79 -36.18 -13.07 -63.33
C ALA A 79 -35.17 -13.32 -64.46
N LYS A 80 -34.08 -14.09 -64.22
CA LYS A 80 -33.14 -14.47 -65.29
C LYS A 80 -33.81 -15.30 -66.38
N ASN A 81 -34.67 -16.24 -65.98
CA ASN A 81 -35.46 -17.03 -66.93
C ASN A 81 -36.38 -16.14 -67.77
N THR A 82 -37.00 -15.12 -67.14
CA THR A 82 -37.84 -14.14 -67.82
C THR A 82 -37.04 -13.27 -68.79
N VAL A 83 -35.84 -12.82 -68.41
CA VAL A 83 -34.94 -12.06 -69.31
C VAL A 83 -34.52 -12.91 -70.51
N ASN A 84 -34.21 -14.20 -70.31
CA ASN A 84 -33.83 -15.10 -71.39
C ASN A 84 -34.95 -15.28 -72.43
N SER A 85 -36.21 -15.36 -71.99
CA SER A 85 -37.38 -15.53 -72.86
C SER A 85 -37.99 -14.22 -73.38
N ALA A 86 -37.53 -13.07 -72.90
CA ALA A 86 -38.06 -11.76 -73.28
C ALA A 86 -37.95 -11.51 -74.79
N THR A 87 -39.01 -10.94 -75.37
CA THR A 87 -39.07 -10.54 -76.79
C THR A 87 -39.14 -9.02 -76.95
N LYS A 88 -39.29 -8.29 -75.82
CA LYS A 88 -39.35 -6.83 -75.78
C LYS A 88 -38.45 -6.26 -74.68
N PRO A 89 -37.83 -5.08 -74.90
CA PRO A 89 -37.02 -4.43 -73.87
C PRO A 89 -37.74 -4.13 -72.55
N SER A 90 -39.06 -3.89 -72.60
CA SER A 90 -39.87 -3.65 -71.40
C SER A 90 -39.91 -4.88 -70.48
N GLU A 91 -39.98 -6.09 -71.04
CA GLU A 91 -40.01 -7.35 -70.27
C GLU A 91 -38.68 -7.59 -69.54
N ILE A 92 -37.55 -7.23 -70.17
CA ILE A 92 -36.23 -7.29 -69.54
C ILE A 92 -36.15 -6.30 -68.38
N LYS A 93 -36.62 -5.06 -68.59
CA LYS A 93 -36.63 -4.02 -67.56
C LYS A 93 -37.52 -4.43 -66.38
N ASP A 94 -38.72 -4.90 -66.64
CA ASP A 94 -39.68 -5.30 -65.62
C ASP A 94 -39.18 -6.50 -64.80
N ALA A 95 -38.51 -7.47 -65.44
CA ALA A 95 -37.88 -8.59 -64.75
C ALA A 95 -36.73 -8.14 -63.82
N VAL A 96 -35.88 -7.22 -64.28
CA VAL A 96 -34.76 -6.69 -63.48
C VAL A 96 -35.25 -5.80 -62.33
N ASP A 97 -36.27 -4.96 -62.57
CA ASP A 97 -36.80 -4.07 -61.54
C ASP A 97 -37.69 -4.83 -60.53
N GLY A 98 -38.35 -5.90 -60.99
CA GLY A 98 -39.27 -6.71 -60.18
C GLY A 98 -38.62 -7.41 -58.99
N VAL A 99 -37.30 -7.68 -59.03
CA VAL A 99 -36.58 -8.32 -57.92
C VAL A 99 -36.20 -7.36 -56.79
N LYS A 100 -36.39 -6.04 -56.98
CA LYS A 100 -35.94 -5.00 -56.04
C LYS A 100 -36.49 -5.22 -54.63
N THR A 101 -37.79 -5.43 -54.50
CA THR A 101 -38.42 -5.60 -53.19
C THR A 101 -37.90 -6.84 -52.47
N SER A 102 -37.81 -7.98 -53.14
CA SER A 102 -37.27 -9.20 -52.53
C SER A 102 -35.80 -9.06 -52.14
N PHE A 103 -35.01 -8.35 -52.94
CA PHE A 103 -33.60 -8.07 -52.65
C PHE A 103 -33.45 -7.17 -51.41
N ASP A 104 -34.22 -6.09 -51.33
CA ASP A 104 -34.20 -5.16 -50.20
C ASP A 104 -34.67 -5.84 -48.90
N ASP A 105 -35.72 -6.67 -48.98
CA ASP A 105 -36.21 -7.50 -47.88
C ASP A 105 -35.14 -8.46 -47.36
N ALA A 106 -34.43 -9.14 -48.26
CA ALA A 106 -33.37 -10.08 -47.89
C ALA A 106 -32.17 -9.38 -47.27
N ASN A 107 -31.74 -8.24 -47.83
CA ASN A 107 -30.69 -7.43 -47.23
C ASN A 107 -31.07 -6.92 -45.84
N LYS A 108 -32.31 -6.45 -45.67
CA LYS A 108 -32.80 -6.04 -44.36
C LYS A 108 -32.79 -7.19 -43.36
N ALA A 109 -33.26 -8.37 -43.76
CA ALA A 109 -33.24 -9.55 -42.90
C ALA A 109 -31.82 -10.00 -42.53
N ILE A 110 -30.87 -9.92 -43.47
CA ILE A 110 -29.45 -10.21 -43.24
C ILE A 110 -28.83 -9.21 -42.25
N GLU A 111 -29.11 -7.91 -42.41
CA GLU A 111 -28.63 -6.89 -41.46
C GLU A 111 -29.27 -7.04 -40.07
N ASP A 112 -30.58 -7.26 -40.00
CA ASP A 112 -31.30 -7.47 -38.75
C ASP A 112 -30.80 -8.75 -38.03
N ALA A 113 -30.44 -9.80 -38.80
CA ALA A 113 -29.89 -11.04 -38.26
C ALA A 113 -28.48 -10.89 -37.66
N LYS A 114 -27.69 -9.90 -38.07
CA LYS A 114 -26.37 -9.62 -37.46
C LYS A 114 -26.47 -9.22 -35.98
N GLY A 115 -27.64 -8.76 -35.53
CA GLY A 115 -27.87 -8.26 -34.17
C GLY A 115 -27.23 -6.88 -33.93
N LYS A 116 -27.56 -6.25 -32.79
CA LYS A 116 -26.82 -5.07 -32.34
C LYS A 116 -25.44 -5.52 -31.85
N ARG A 117 -24.41 -4.72 -32.13
CA ARG A 117 -23.04 -4.94 -31.64
C ARG A 117 -23.08 -5.15 -30.13
N ASP A 118 -22.56 -6.26 -29.65
CA ASP A 118 -22.45 -6.54 -28.21
C ASP A 118 -21.46 -5.54 -27.59
N ILE A 119 -21.99 -4.65 -26.75
CA ILE A 119 -21.22 -3.65 -25.99
C ILE A 119 -21.00 -4.07 -24.54
N SER A 120 -21.48 -5.25 -24.13
CA SER A 120 -21.37 -5.75 -22.74
C SER A 120 -19.92 -6.06 -22.31
N GLN A 121 -19.00 -6.17 -23.26
CA GLN A 121 -17.56 -6.34 -23.04
C GLN A 121 -16.77 -5.01 -22.98
N ASN A 122 -17.42 -3.85 -23.16
CA ASN A 122 -16.74 -2.57 -23.01
C ASN A 122 -16.84 -2.09 -21.55
N THR A 123 -15.92 -2.57 -20.70
CA THR A 123 -15.86 -2.26 -19.27
C THR A 123 -15.47 -0.82 -18.92
N TYR A 124 -15.26 0.05 -19.92
CA TYR A 124 -14.82 1.44 -19.74
C TYR A 124 -15.91 2.41 -19.24
N ASP A 125 -17.19 2.00 -19.23
CA ASP A 125 -18.34 2.85 -18.91
C ASP A 125 -19.24 2.28 -17.78
N ASP A 126 -18.75 1.38 -16.92
CA ASP A 126 -19.50 0.95 -15.74
C ASP A 126 -19.59 2.11 -14.72
N GLN A 127 -20.77 2.73 -14.65
CA GLN A 127 -21.02 3.87 -13.75
C GLN A 127 -20.81 3.51 -12.27
N SER A 128 -21.04 2.26 -11.86
CA SER A 128 -20.77 1.82 -10.49
C SER A 128 -19.27 1.76 -10.22
N VAL A 129 -18.46 1.30 -11.18
CA VAL A 129 -17.00 1.29 -11.07
C VAL A 129 -16.44 2.70 -11.08
N LEU A 130 -16.93 3.57 -11.98
CA LEU A 130 -16.55 4.98 -12.03
C LEU A 130 -16.92 5.70 -10.72
N ASN A 131 -18.12 5.49 -10.18
CA ASN A 131 -18.52 6.09 -8.92
C ASN A 131 -17.63 5.63 -7.76
N LYS A 132 -17.32 4.32 -7.71
CA LYS A 132 -16.40 3.78 -6.71
C LYS A 132 -15.01 4.39 -6.84
N GLU A 133 -14.46 4.47 -8.06
CA GLU A 133 -13.18 5.11 -8.32
C GLU A 133 -13.19 6.58 -7.88
N LYS A 134 -14.26 7.34 -8.18
CA LYS A 134 -14.41 8.72 -7.70
C LYS A 134 -14.38 8.81 -6.18
N GLU A 135 -15.10 7.96 -5.46
CA GLU A 135 -15.07 7.96 -3.99
C GLU A 135 -13.67 7.63 -3.45
N ASP A 136 -13.03 6.60 -4.00
CA ASP A 136 -11.68 6.18 -3.61
C ASP A 136 -10.66 7.32 -3.85
N GLN A 137 -10.72 7.99 -5.00
CA GLN A 137 -9.79 9.09 -5.33
C GLN A 137 -10.11 10.38 -4.60
N LYS A 138 -11.38 10.70 -4.32
CA LYS A 138 -11.74 11.84 -3.45
C LYS A 138 -11.19 11.66 -2.05
N LYS A 139 -11.34 10.46 -1.47
CA LYS A 139 -10.76 10.14 -0.17
C LYS A 139 -9.24 10.31 -0.20
N ARG A 140 -8.58 9.76 -1.22
CA ARG A 140 -7.13 9.92 -1.42
C ARG A 140 -6.69 11.40 -1.49
N ILE A 141 -7.47 12.27 -2.13
CA ILE A 141 -7.20 13.72 -2.14
C ILE A 141 -7.46 14.37 -0.78
N GLN A 142 -8.55 14.01 -0.10
CA GLN A 142 -8.87 14.55 1.23
C GLN A 142 -7.81 14.21 2.27
N ASP A 143 -7.30 12.98 2.23
CA ASP A 143 -6.28 12.45 3.13
C ASP A 143 -4.86 12.95 2.79
N SER A 144 -4.68 13.68 1.67
CA SER A 144 -3.36 14.19 1.25
C SER A 144 -2.96 15.50 1.94
N ASP A 145 -1.69 15.91 1.77
CA ASP A 145 -1.16 17.20 2.25
C ASP A 145 -1.39 18.38 1.29
N LEU A 146 -2.33 18.25 0.33
CA LEU A 146 -2.69 19.34 -0.57
C LEU A 146 -3.34 20.51 0.21
N PRO A 147 -3.08 21.77 -0.19
CA PRO A 147 -3.83 22.90 0.34
C PRO A 147 -5.34 22.75 0.08
N ASP A 148 -6.18 23.25 1.00
CA ASP A 148 -7.64 23.08 0.91
C ASP A 148 -8.24 23.52 -0.43
N ALA A 149 -7.73 24.63 -1.00
CA ALA A 149 -8.17 25.12 -2.30
C ALA A 149 -7.84 24.13 -3.44
N GLU A 150 -6.68 23.47 -3.39
CA GLU A 150 -6.29 22.47 -4.39
C GLU A 150 -7.01 21.15 -4.18
N LYS A 151 -7.24 20.74 -2.93
CA LYS A 151 -8.11 19.60 -2.60
C LYS A 151 -9.48 19.80 -3.20
N GLN A 152 -10.09 20.97 -2.98
CA GLN A 152 -11.40 21.29 -3.49
C GLN A 152 -11.42 21.23 -5.03
N LYS A 153 -10.44 21.86 -5.68
CA LYS A 153 -10.33 21.85 -7.13
C LYS A 153 -10.21 20.42 -7.69
N ALA A 154 -9.33 19.59 -7.12
CA ALA A 154 -9.14 18.22 -7.57
C ALA A 154 -10.40 17.36 -7.33
N ILE A 155 -11.10 17.56 -6.21
CA ILE A 155 -12.37 16.89 -5.91
C ILE A 155 -13.46 17.30 -6.91
N ASP A 156 -13.55 18.59 -7.26
CA ASP A 156 -14.50 19.08 -8.26
C ASP A 156 -14.21 18.48 -9.64
N ASP A 157 -12.93 18.48 -10.07
CA ASP A 157 -12.50 17.85 -11.31
C ASP A 157 -12.81 16.33 -11.32
N ILE A 158 -12.60 15.62 -10.19
CA ILE A 158 -12.96 14.20 -10.03
C ILE A 158 -14.47 13.98 -10.12
N ASN A 159 -15.27 14.86 -9.52
CA ASN A 159 -16.73 14.78 -9.61
C ASN A 159 -17.20 14.93 -11.07
N ASP A 160 -16.54 15.80 -11.84
CA ASP A 160 -16.84 16.05 -13.25
C ASP A 160 -16.32 14.97 -14.21
N ALA A 161 -15.44 14.08 -13.75
CA ALA A 161 -14.86 13.00 -14.56
C ALA A 161 -15.93 12.06 -15.13
N LYS A 162 -15.78 11.63 -16.39
CA LYS A 162 -16.82 10.87 -17.11
C LYS A 162 -16.42 9.44 -17.45
N LYS A 163 -15.13 9.10 -17.35
CA LYS A 163 -14.61 7.80 -17.73
C LYS A 163 -13.80 7.18 -16.60
N ILE A 164 -13.81 5.85 -16.53
CA ILE A 164 -12.94 5.11 -15.63
C ILE A 164 -11.48 5.44 -15.95
N GLY A 165 -10.67 5.64 -14.92
CA GLY A 165 -9.29 6.09 -14.99
C GLY A 165 -9.11 7.62 -14.95
N ASP A 166 -10.11 8.41 -15.38
CA ASP A 166 -10.04 9.87 -15.30
C ASP A 166 -9.88 10.36 -13.83
N PRO A 167 -10.68 9.88 -12.85
CA PRO A 167 -10.49 10.25 -11.44
C PRO A 167 -9.06 9.97 -10.95
N THR A 168 -8.53 8.79 -11.28
CA THR A 168 -7.16 8.40 -10.89
C THR A 168 -6.12 9.31 -11.51
N ALA A 169 -6.26 9.63 -12.80
CA ALA A 169 -5.35 10.54 -13.50
C ALA A 169 -5.40 11.97 -12.93
N ILE A 170 -6.58 12.46 -12.56
CA ILE A 170 -6.76 13.78 -11.93
C ILE A 170 -6.08 13.80 -10.56
N ALA A 171 -6.32 12.78 -9.73
CA ALA A 171 -5.71 12.69 -8.40
C ALA A 171 -4.18 12.63 -8.48
N ASN A 172 -3.65 11.79 -9.38
CA ASN A 172 -2.21 11.68 -9.62
C ASN A 172 -1.61 13.03 -10.06
N ARG A 173 -2.29 13.76 -10.95
CA ARG A 173 -1.83 15.08 -11.42
C ARG A 173 -1.77 16.11 -10.30
N ALA A 174 -2.79 16.16 -9.44
CA ALA A 174 -2.82 17.10 -8.32
C ALA A 174 -1.70 16.82 -7.32
N LEU A 175 -1.54 15.55 -6.91
CA LEU A 175 -0.48 15.14 -5.98
C LEU A 175 0.92 15.37 -6.58
N LYS A 176 1.10 15.10 -7.88
CA LYS A 176 2.35 15.38 -8.60
C LYS A 176 2.68 16.88 -8.60
N ALA A 177 1.70 17.74 -8.88
CA ALA A 177 1.92 19.19 -8.92
C ALA A 177 2.45 19.71 -7.57
N LYS A 178 1.90 19.21 -6.46
CA LYS A 178 2.38 19.52 -5.11
C LYS A 178 3.80 19.01 -4.87
N LYS A 179 4.12 17.78 -5.25
CA LYS A 179 5.48 17.22 -5.13
C LYS A 179 6.51 18.07 -5.89
N ILE A 180 6.17 18.51 -7.11
CA ILE A 180 6.99 19.43 -7.91
C ILE A 180 7.16 20.77 -7.20
N GLU A 181 6.10 21.37 -6.67
CA GLU A 181 6.16 22.65 -5.97
C GLU A 181 7.04 22.58 -4.72
N ASP A 182 6.91 21.50 -3.94
CA ASP A 182 7.72 21.28 -2.74
C ASP A 182 9.19 21.07 -3.09
N ALA A 183 9.49 20.28 -4.12
CA ALA A 183 10.86 20.09 -4.59
C ALA A 183 11.49 21.40 -5.09
N LYS A 184 10.72 22.24 -5.79
CA LYS A 184 11.16 23.59 -6.19
C LYS A 184 11.49 24.48 -4.99
N LYS A 185 10.67 24.42 -3.93
CA LYS A 185 10.94 25.17 -2.68
C LYS A 185 12.21 24.67 -2.00
N GLN A 186 12.42 23.35 -1.97
CA GLN A 186 13.63 22.77 -1.41
C GLN A 186 14.88 23.20 -2.18
N ILE A 187 14.88 23.15 -3.52
CA ILE A 187 15.99 23.66 -4.34
C ILE A 187 16.22 25.15 -4.14
N ALA A 188 15.14 25.93 -3.98
CA ALA A 188 15.27 27.37 -3.73
C ALA A 188 15.98 27.66 -2.41
N ALA A 189 15.76 26.81 -1.39
CA ALA A 189 16.35 26.91 -0.06
C ALA A 189 17.81 26.43 0.04
N LEU A 190 18.38 25.82 -1.02
CA LEU A 190 19.79 25.45 -1.07
C LEU A 190 20.67 26.69 -1.17
N ASP A 191 21.58 26.88 -0.22
CA ASP A 191 22.29 28.14 0.00
C ASP A 191 23.52 28.33 -0.88
N HIS A 192 24.15 27.24 -1.36
CA HIS A 192 25.44 27.23 -2.06
C HIS A 192 25.32 27.07 -3.58
N LEU A 193 24.19 26.61 -4.12
CA LEU A 193 23.93 26.62 -5.56
C LEU A 193 23.92 28.02 -6.18
N ASN A 194 24.40 28.13 -7.42
CA ASN A 194 24.24 29.31 -8.27
C ASN A 194 22.88 29.29 -9.01
N ASN A 195 22.50 30.42 -9.61
CA ASN A 195 21.21 30.55 -10.30
C ASN A 195 21.06 29.55 -11.45
N ALA A 196 22.10 29.31 -12.24
CA ALA A 196 22.03 28.38 -13.37
C ALA A 196 21.83 26.93 -12.90
N GLN A 197 22.50 26.50 -11.83
CA GLN A 197 22.30 25.19 -11.20
C GLN A 197 20.87 25.04 -10.69
N LYS A 198 20.35 26.03 -9.94
CA LYS A 198 18.97 26.01 -9.44
C LYS A 198 17.97 25.88 -10.59
N GLU A 199 18.13 26.65 -11.66
CA GLU A 199 17.25 26.57 -12.83
C GLU A 199 17.39 25.25 -13.59
N ALA A 200 18.60 24.68 -13.69
CA ALA A 200 18.81 23.37 -14.30
C ALA A 200 18.03 22.28 -13.55
N PHE A 201 18.13 22.23 -12.21
CA PHE A 201 17.38 21.25 -11.41
C PHE A 201 15.86 21.49 -11.44
N LYS A 202 15.40 22.74 -11.41
CA LYS A 202 13.98 23.06 -11.58
C LYS A 202 13.45 22.57 -12.92
N LYS A 203 14.21 22.75 -14.00
CA LYS A 203 13.83 22.30 -15.34
C LYS A 203 13.72 20.78 -15.41
N ILE A 204 14.63 20.04 -14.77
CA ILE A 204 14.54 18.57 -14.66
C ILE A 204 13.22 18.16 -14.00
N ILE A 205 12.84 18.84 -12.91
CA ILE A 205 11.61 18.57 -12.15
C ILE A 205 10.33 19.00 -12.92
N GLU A 206 10.42 20.00 -13.79
CA GLU A 206 9.30 20.44 -14.63
C GLU A 206 9.07 19.52 -15.83
N ASP A 207 10.15 19.03 -16.43
CA ASP A 207 10.11 18.21 -17.64
C ASP A 207 9.77 16.73 -17.32
N THR A 208 9.92 16.28 -16.07
CA THR A 208 9.63 14.89 -15.69
C THR A 208 8.13 14.57 -15.73
N ASP A 209 7.80 13.35 -16.17
CA ASP A 209 6.46 12.80 -16.04
C ASP A 209 6.16 12.30 -14.60
N ALA A 210 7.13 12.39 -13.68
CA ALA A 210 7.12 11.90 -12.30
C ALA A 210 6.62 10.46 -12.20
N SER A 211 6.98 9.65 -13.19
CA SER A 211 6.82 8.21 -13.11
C SER A 211 7.99 7.60 -12.35
N ASP A 212 7.70 6.56 -11.57
CA ASP A 212 8.74 5.76 -10.95
C ASP A 212 9.54 5.08 -12.07
N HIS A 213 10.84 5.30 -12.12
CA HIS A 213 11.71 4.55 -13.00
C HIS A 213 12.45 3.48 -12.22
N LYS A 214 12.82 2.40 -12.92
CA LYS A 214 13.59 1.32 -12.33
C LYS A 214 15.08 1.60 -12.48
N ASN A 215 15.76 1.72 -11.35
CA ASN A 215 17.19 1.90 -11.28
C ASN A 215 17.95 0.63 -11.69
N ALA A 216 19.22 0.80 -12.03
CA ALA A 216 20.11 -0.30 -12.42
C ALA A 216 20.31 -1.35 -11.30
N ASP A 217 20.13 -0.95 -10.04
CA ASP A 217 20.18 -1.82 -8.86
C ASP A 217 18.83 -2.52 -8.56
N GLY A 218 17.82 -2.27 -9.39
CA GLY A 218 16.48 -2.85 -9.27
C GLY A 218 15.54 -2.10 -8.32
N THR A 219 15.99 -1.02 -7.68
CA THR A 219 15.13 -0.10 -6.92
C THR A 219 14.25 0.73 -7.85
N THR A 220 13.22 1.36 -7.30
CA THR A 220 12.36 2.32 -8.00
C THR A 220 12.51 3.67 -7.33
N SER A 221 12.87 4.71 -8.10
CA SER A 221 12.93 6.09 -7.64
C SER A 221 12.05 6.98 -8.52
N ASP A 222 11.58 8.06 -7.93
CA ASP A 222 10.91 9.15 -8.64
C ASP A 222 11.98 10.14 -9.12
N ASP A 223 11.94 10.53 -10.38
CA ASP A 223 12.82 11.54 -10.99
C ASP A 223 12.94 12.82 -10.15
N ILE A 224 11.85 13.22 -9.46
CA ILE A 224 11.85 14.40 -8.59
C ILE A 224 12.77 14.19 -7.38
N ASP A 225 12.73 13.00 -6.78
CA ASP A 225 13.54 12.68 -5.61
C ASP A 225 15.03 12.58 -6.00
N ASP A 226 15.31 12.05 -7.19
CA ASP A 226 16.67 11.96 -7.71
C ASP A 226 17.22 13.34 -8.10
N ALA A 227 16.40 14.20 -8.69
CA ALA A 227 16.78 15.58 -8.98
C ALA A 227 17.08 16.37 -7.69
N LEU A 228 16.31 16.14 -6.63
CA LEU A 228 16.51 16.78 -5.33
C LEU A 228 17.78 16.26 -4.62
N ALA A 229 18.04 14.95 -4.68
CA ALA A 229 19.27 14.35 -4.16
C ALA A 229 20.50 14.93 -4.87
N ASN A 230 20.46 14.99 -6.20
CA ASN A 230 21.53 15.59 -7.00
C ASN A 230 21.73 17.09 -6.71
N ALA A 231 20.64 17.85 -6.51
CA ALA A 231 20.72 19.26 -6.14
C ALA A 231 21.40 19.44 -4.77
N THR A 232 21.04 18.61 -3.80
CA THR A 232 21.61 18.63 -2.44
C THR A 232 23.08 18.23 -2.42
N ALA A 233 23.46 17.20 -3.19
CA ALA A 233 24.86 16.80 -3.38
C ALA A 233 25.68 17.91 -4.05
N THR A 234 25.11 18.56 -5.07
CA THR A 234 25.77 19.69 -5.76
C THR A 234 25.95 20.89 -4.83
N ASP A 235 24.95 21.19 -3.99
CA ASP A 235 25.03 22.26 -2.99
C ASP A 235 26.17 22.00 -1.99
N THR A 236 26.32 20.75 -1.56
CA THR A 236 27.40 20.33 -0.66
C THR A 236 28.78 20.45 -1.31
N ALA A 237 28.91 20.01 -2.57
CA ALA A 237 30.14 20.15 -3.33
C ALA A 237 30.50 21.65 -3.51
N MET A 238 29.50 22.50 -3.75
CA MET A 238 29.67 23.96 -3.85
C MET A 238 30.14 24.57 -2.52
N ALA A 239 29.53 24.19 -1.39
CA ALA A 239 29.95 24.64 -0.07
C ALA A 239 31.40 24.25 0.25
N ARG A 240 31.81 23.04 -0.16
CA ARG A 240 33.18 22.55 -0.01
C ARG A 240 34.16 23.32 -0.90
N LEU A 241 33.80 23.57 -2.15
CA LEU A 241 34.59 24.38 -3.08
C LEU A 241 34.74 25.83 -2.60
N GLU A 242 33.69 26.41 -2.03
CA GLU A 242 33.72 27.74 -1.42
C GLU A 242 34.74 27.82 -0.29
N LYS A 243 34.73 26.85 0.64
CA LYS A 243 35.74 26.76 1.71
C LYS A 243 37.17 26.64 1.16
N LEU A 244 37.40 25.79 0.14
CA LEU A 244 38.73 25.67 -0.46
C LEU A 244 39.16 26.96 -1.16
N LYS A 245 38.22 27.65 -1.82
CA LYS A 245 38.48 28.93 -2.48
C LYS A 245 38.92 29.99 -1.47
N GLU A 246 38.33 30.04 -0.28
CA GLU A 246 38.81 30.91 0.80
C GLU A 246 40.24 30.58 1.24
N ILE A 247 40.59 29.29 1.31
CA ILE A 247 41.96 28.84 1.63
C ILE A 247 42.91 29.27 0.50
N ALA A 248 42.52 29.09 -0.76
CA ALA A 248 43.28 29.50 -1.93
C ALA A 248 43.53 31.02 -1.95
N ASP A 249 42.52 31.84 -1.62
CA ASP A 249 42.66 33.30 -1.57
C ASP A 249 43.59 33.77 -0.45
N LYS A 250 43.65 33.04 0.66
CA LYS A 250 44.66 33.27 1.72
C LYS A 250 46.04 32.83 1.25
N PHE A 251 46.14 31.67 0.59
CA PHE A 251 47.39 31.13 0.06
C PHE A 251 48.05 32.06 -0.96
N ALA A 252 47.27 32.66 -1.87
CA ALA A 252 47.76 33.63 -2.86
C ALA A 252 48.37 34.91 -2.25
N LYS A 253 48.09 35.18 -0.95
CA LYS A 253 48.69 36.32 -0.23
C LYS A 253 49.99 35.95 0.47
N GLY A 254 50.37 34.67 0.52
CA GLY A 254 51.56 34.15 1.20
C GLY A 254 52.84 34.25 0.37
N ASP A 255 53.99 34.16 1.05
CA ASP A 255 55.32 34.34 0.47
C ASP A 255 55.67 33.27 -0.57
N LYS A 256 55.21 32.02 -0.35
CA LYS A 256 55.42 30.90 -1.27
C LYS A 256 54.90 31.19 -2.68
N TYR A 257 53.67 31.69 -2.76
CA TYR A 257 53.06 32.07 -4.02
C TYR A 257 53.65 33.38 -4.58
N LYS A 258 53.82 34.41 -3.74
CA LYS A 258 54.38 35.71 -4.16
C LYS A 258 55.84 35.64 -4.63
N GLY A 259 56.61 34.66 -4.16
CA GLY A 259 57.99 34.43 -4.55
C GLY A 259 58.15 33.82 -5.95
N LEU A 260 57.07 33.33 -6.58
CA LEU A 260 57.11 32.79 -7.93
C LEU A 260 57.21 33.91 -8.97
N GLN A 261 58.06 33.71 -9.98
CA GLN A 261 58.25 34.65 -11.08
C GLN A 261 57.03 34.68 -12.01
N GLU A 262 56.84 35.81 -12.68
CA GLU A 262 55.85 35.94 -13.76
C GLU A 262 56.17 34.95 -14.90
N GLY A 263 55.15 34.23 -15.38
CA GLY A 263 55.32 33.16 -16.37
C GLY A 263 55.65 31.78 -15.79
N ASN A 264 55.75 31.61 -14.47
CA ASN A 264 55.90 30.29 -13.85
C ASN A 264 54.64 29.42 -14.08
N GLU A 265 54.85 28.16 -14.49
CA GLU A 265 53.77 27.23 -14.84
C GLU A 265 52.87 26.87 -13.64
N GLN A 266 53.44 26.68 -12.45
CA GLN A 266 52.68 26.34 -11.24
C GLN A 266 51.82 27.52 -10.79
N LYS A 267 52.38 28.73 -10.84
CA LYS A 267 51.64 29.98 -10.58
C LYS A 267 50.47 30.13 -11.54
N LYS A 268 50.71 29.93 -12.85
CA LYS A 268 49.65 29.99 -13.86
C LYS A 268 48.57 28.93 -13.60
N ALA A 269 48.95 27.69 -13.30
CA ALA A 269 48.00 26.62 -13.01
C ALA A 269 47.11 26.92 -11.79
N PHE A 270 47.69 27.49 -10.73
CA PHE A 270 46.91 27.95 -9.58
C PHE A 270 45.96 29.09 -9.96
N ASP A 271 46.43 30.09 -10.70
CA ASP A 271 45.61 31.25 -11.10
C ASP A 271 44.44 30.81 -11.99
N ASP A 272 44.68 29.90 -12.94
CA ASP A 272 43.65 29.32 -13.81
C ASP A 272 42.62 28.52 -12.98
N ALA A 273 43.07 27.63 -12.08
CA ALA A 273 42.19 26.80 -11.26
C ALA A 273 41.37 27.63 -10.27
N ALA A 274 41.97 28.63 -9.63
CA ALA A 274 41.28 29.54 -8.72
C ALA A 274 40.24 30.39 -9.46
N THR A 275 40.54 30.80 -10.70
CA THR A 275 39.59 31.51 -11.57
C THR A 275 38.43 30.60 -11.95
N ALA A 276 38.69 29.36 -12.36
CA ALA A 276 37.65 28.39 -12.72
C ALA A 276 36.72 28.06 -11.54
N ALA A 277 37.28 27.86 -10.34
CA ALA A 277 36.49 27.68 -9.12
C ALA A 277 35.64 28.92 -8.81
N GLY A 278 36.23 30.12 -8.90
CA GLY A 278 35.52 31.38 -8.69
C GLY A 278 34.38 31.62 -9.69
N ALA A 279 34.56 31.21 -10.95
CA ALA A 279 33.52 31.34 -11.98
C ALA A 279 32.29 30.50 -11.66
N VAL A 280 32.45 29.26 -11.18
CA VAL A 280 31.32 28.40 -10.81
C VAL A 280 30.63 28.86 -9.53
N LEU A 281 31.40 29.38 -8.57
CA LEU A 281 30.90 29.93 -7.31
C LEU A 281 30.15 31.28 -7.47
N ASP A 282 30.23 31.95 -8.63
CA ASP A 282 29.44 33.15 -8.90
C ASP A 282 27.94 32.80 -8.89
N LYS A 283 27.25 33.28 -7.85
CA LYS A 283 25.81 33.04 -7.64
C LYS A 283 24.94 33.50 -8.80
N ALA A 284 25.31 34.60 -9.45
CA ALA A 284 24.49 35.21 -10.49
C ALA A 284 24.78 34.59 -11.86
N ASN A 285 26.05 34.33 -12.17
CA ASN A 285 26.49 34.04 -13.54
C ASN A 285 27.26 32.72 -13.69
N GLY A 286 27.43 31.93 -12.63
CA GLY A 286 28.18 30.68 -12.69
C GLY A 286 27.52 29.64 -13.59
N ASP A 287 28.35 28.79 -14.21
CA ASP A 287 27.88 27.69 -15.06
C ASP A 287 27.12 26.63 -14.23
N PRO A 288 26.13 25.93 -14.84
CA PRO A 288 25.34 24.89 -14.16
C PRO A 288 26.13 23.57 -14.04
N LYS A 289 27.20 23.57 -13.24
CA LYS A 289 28.01 22.36 -12.99
C LYS A 289 27.35 21.43 -11.97
N ASP A 290 27.40 20.13 -12.20
CA ASP A 290 26.94 19.11 -11.25
C ASP A 290 27.97 18.83 -10.14
N ALA A 291 27.59 17.99 -9.16
CA ALA A 291 28.44 17.66 -8.01
C ALA A 291 29.81 17.08 -8.42
N ASP A 292 29.85 16.18 -9.40
CA ASP A 292 31.09 15.57 -9.88
C ASP A 292 32.01 16.62 -10.50
N GLN A 293 31.46 17.47 -11.36
CA GLN A 293 32.21 18.55 -12.00
C GLN A 293 32.72 19.60 -11.00
N VAL A 294 31.95 19.89 -9.95
CA VAL A 294 32.38 20.78 -8.85
C VAL A 294 33.48 20.13 -8.01
N ASN A 295 33.38 18.83 -7.73
CA ASN A 295 34.41 18.06 -7.03
C ASN A 295 35.71 17.96 -7.85
N GLU A 296 35.63 17.90 -9.18
CA GLU A 296 36.82 17.96 -10.05
C GLU A 296 37.49 19.34 -9.96
N LEU A 297 36.73 20.45 -9.93
CA LEU A 297 37.29 21.78 -9.71
C LEU A 297 37.95 21.93 -8.33
N TYR A 298 37.36 21.31 -7.30
CA TYR A 298 37.96 21.23 -5.98
C TYR A 298 39.33 20.54 -6.03
N LYS A 299 39.37 19.37 -6.66
CA LYS A 299 40.59 18.56 -6.80
C LYS A 299 41.67 19.31 -7.57
N ASP A 300 41.32 19.96 -8.68
CA ASP A 300 42.25 20.74 -9.50
C ASP A 300 42.84 21.93 -8.75
N LEU A 301 42.00 22.67 -8.00
CA LEU A 301 42.45 23.79 -7.18
C LEU A 301 43.41 23.34 -6.08
N LEU A 302 43.06 22.29 -5.33
CA LEU A 302 43.91 21.74 -4.28
C LEU A 302 45.24 21.23 -4.85
N LYS A 303 45.19 20.54 -6.00
CA LYS A 303 46.38 20.06 -6.70
C LYS A 303 47.31 21.20 -7.11
N ALA A 304 46.76 22.29 -7.64
CA ALA A 304 47.56 23.44 -8.04
C ALA A 304 48.19 24.16 -6.83
N MET A 305 47.49 24.21 -5.69
CA MET A 305 48.03 24.72 -4.43
C MET A 305 49.20 23.85 -3.92
N GLN A 306 49.01 22.52 -3.89
CA GLN A 306 50.01 21.58 -3.41
C GLN A 306 51.23 21.45 -4.33
N ALA A 307 51.07 21.73 -5.64
CA ALA A 307 52.19 21.83 -6.55
C ALA A 307 53.15 22.98 -6.19
N ILE A 308 52.64 24.06 -5.60
CA ILE A 308 53.45 25.20 -5.14
C ILE A 308 54.00 24.95 -3.74
N ASP A 309 53.19 24.41 -2.84
CA ASP A 309 53.58 24.08 -1.47
C ASP A 309 52.88 22.79 -1.01
N ASP A 310 53.65 21.72 -0.92
CA ASP A 310 53.18 20.37 -0.57
C ASP A 310 52.63 20.26 0.86
N LYS A 311 52.80 21.31 1.68
CA LYS A 311 52.24 21.40 3.04
C LYS A 311 50.84 21.98 3.09
N VAL A 312 50.30 22.45 1.96
CA VAL A 312 48.95 23.03 1.91
C VAL A 312 47.90 21.95 2.11
N LYS A 313 46.92 22.26 2.95
CA LYS A 313 45.78 21.39 3.27
C LYS A 313 44.53 21.89 2.56
N GLY A 314 43.68 20.94 2.16
CA GLY A 314 42.36 21.24 1.62
C GLY A 314 41.38 21.72 2.69
N ALA A 315 40.13 21.92 2.27
CA ALA A 315 39.01 22.21 3.16
C ALA A 315 38.53 20.97 3.96
N GLY A 316 39.01 19.78 3.60
CA GLY A 316 38.56 18.52 4.17
C GLY A 316 37.31 17.97 3.48
N VAL A 317 36.79 16.88 4.04
CA VAL A 317 35.59 16.20 3.56
C VAL A 317 34.36 16.79 4.24
N SER A 318 33.30 17.05 3.47
CA SER A 318 32.02 17.49 4.01
C SER A 318 31.27 16.29 4.62
N THR A 319 30.89 16.40 5.89
CA THR A 319 30.24 15.31 6.65
C THR A 319 28.84 15.65 7.16
N ASP A 320 28.39 16.89 6.98
CA ASP A 320 27.23 17.42 7.70
C ASP A 320 25.92 16.75 7.27
N LEU A 321 25.74 16.48 5.97
CA LEU A 321 24.57 15.76 5.46
C LEU A 321 24.53 14.31 5.92
N LEU A 322 25.64 13.59 5.78
CA LEU A 322 25.74 12.20 6.25
C LEU A 322 25.47 12.11 7.76
N GLN A 323 25.98 13.06 8.55
CA GLN A 323 25.68 13.14 9.98
C GLN A 323 24.18 13.35 10.24
N ALA A 324 23.56 14.30 9.55
CA ALA A 324 22.13 14.58 9.74
C ALA A 324 21.27 13.36 9.38
N GLU A 325 21.59 12.66 8.29
CA GLU A 325 20.86 11.46 7.89
C GLU A 325 21.08 10.31 8.90
N VAL A 326 22.32 10.06 9.34
CA VAL A 326 22.60 9.06 10.40
C VAL A 326 21.86 9.39 11.69
N ASP A 327 21.80 10.66 12.09
CA ASP A 327 21.08 11.09 13.30
C ASP A 327 19.56 10.96 13.17
N ASN A 328 19.01 11.08 11.96
CA ASN A 328 17.60 10.87 11.70
C ASN A 328 17.27 9.36 11.66
N ASP A 329 18.07 8.60 10.93
CA ASP A 329 17.82 7.20 10.62
C ASP A 329 18.10 6.27 11.82
N SER A 330 19.07 6.63 12.66
CA SER A 330 19.32 5.92 13.92
C SER A 330 18.11 5.94 14.86
N LYS A 331 17.22 6.95 14.76
CA LYS A 331 16.00 7.06 15.58
C LYS A 331 14.86 6.18 15.09
N LEU A 332 14.94 5.64 13.87
CA LEU A 332 13.92 4.72 13.36
C LEU A 332 13.97 3.37 14.08
N LYS A 333 15.13 2.99 14.61
CA LYS A 333 15.33 1.71 15.28
C LYS A 333 14.82 1.74 16.72
N PRO A 334 14.24 0.65 17.23
CA PRO A 334 13.95 0.51 18.64
C PRO A 334 15.26 0.48 19.43
N THR A 335 15.30 1.19 20.55
CA THR A 335 16.43 1.12 21.49
C THR A 335 15.98 0.41 22.76
N PRO A 336 16.73 -0.59 23.27
CA PRO A 336 16.44 -1.17 24.57
C PRO A 336 16.66 -0.13 25.68
N ALA A 337 15.98 -0.32 26.82
CA ALA A 337 16.24 0.50 28.00
C ALA A 337 17.69 0.31 28.45
N ASP A 338 18.35 1.40 28.85
CA ASP A 338 19.66 1.28 29.46
C ASP A 338 19.49 0.67 30.86
N PRO A 339 20.04 -0.53 31.13
CA PRO A 339 19.90 -1.16 32.43
C PRO A 339 20.60 -0.38 33.55
N ASN A 340 21.49 0.57 33.22
CA ASN A 340 22.28 1.35 34.16
C ASN A 340 21.89 2.83 34.23
N ASP A 341 20.98 3.30 33.37
CA ASP A 341 20.51 4.69 33.36
C ASP A 341 19.00 4.74 33.15
N SER A 342 18.26 4.93 34.24
CA SER A 342 16.79 5.02 34.24
C SER A 342 16.25 6.25 33.51
N THR A 343 17.10 7.20 33.11
CA THR A 343 16.73 8.33 32.25
C THR A 343 16.75 7.98 30.75
N LYS A 344 17.23 6.77 30.40
CA LYS A 344 17.19 6.19 29.04
C LYS A 344 16.22 5.00 28.97
N PRO A 345 14.90 5.24 28.93
CA PRO A 345 13.92 4.18 28.73
C PRO A 345 14.03 3.56 27.33
N ALA A 346 13.44 2.37 27.17
CA ALA A 346 13.33 1.76 25.86
C ALA A 346 12.50 2.65 24.93
N THR A 347 12.93 2.77 23.67
CA THR A 347 12.13 3.41 22.63
C THR A 347 11.55 2.33 21.72
N PRO A 348 10.26 2.41 21.37
CA PRO A 348 9.59 1.39 20.57
C PRO A 348 10.04 1.37 19.09
N GLY A 349 10.83 2.35 18.64
CA GLY A 349 11.22 2.52 17.24
C GLY A 349 10.09 3.10 16.39
N ASP A 350 10.41 3.52 15.17
CA ASP A 350 9.40 4.02 14.23
C ASP A 350 8.70 2.86 13.50
N PRO A 351 7.36 2.89 13.33
CA PRO A 351 6.61 1.88 12.58
C PRO A 351 7.11 1.62 11.16
N LEU A 352 7.66 2.64 10.48
CA LEU A 352 8.25 2.49 9.15
C LEU A 352 9.38 1.45 9.14
N TYR A 353 10.15 1.38 10.23
CA TYR A 353 11.19 0.37 10.40
C TYR A 353 10.63 -0.91 11.05
N THR A 354 9.91 -0.80 12.16
CA THR A 354 9.55 -1.99 12.96
C THR A 354 8.61 -2.96 12.24
N THR A 355 7.78 -2.45 11.33
CA THR A 355 6.85 -3.25 10.51
C THR A 355 7.36 -3.57 9.10
N ALA A 356 8.59 -3.13 8.77
CA ALA A 356 9.22 -3.49 7.51
C ALA A 356 9.59 -4.97 7.47
N SER A 357 9.62 -5.51 6.25
CA SER A 357 10.10 -6.85 5.95
C SER A 357 11.53 -7.05 6.42
N LYS A 358 11.87 -8.32 6.72
CA LYS A 358 13.17 -8.66 7.30
C LYS A 358 14.32 -8.24 6.40
N GLU A 359 14.21 -8.52 5.10
CA GLU A 359 15.24 -8.24 4.11
C GLU A 359 15.50 -6.73 3.98
N LYS A 360 14.45 -5.91 4.03
CA LYS A 360 14.57 -4.45 3.95
C LYS A 360 15.18 -3.86 5.22
N LYS A 361 14.83 -4.38 6.41
CA LYS A 361 15.49 -4.00 7.67
C LYS A 361 16.97 -4.32 7.67
N GLU A 362 17.33 -5.52 7.22
CA GLU A 362 18.74 -5.94 7.15
C GLU A 362 19.55 -5.05 6.17
N ALA A 363 18.97 -4.68 5.03
CA ALA A 363 19.59 -3.77 4.09
C ALA A 363 19.77 -2.35 4.68
N PHE A 364 18.74 -1.82 5.35
CA PHE A 364 18.80 -0.54 6.05
C PHE A 364 19.82 -0.55 7.18
N ASP A 365 19.82 -1.56 8.04
CA ASP A 365 20.78 -1.71 9.13
C ASP A 365 22.22 -1.76 8.64
N LYS A 366 22.46 -2.45 7.52
CA LYS A 366 23.78 -2.49 6.89
C LYS A 366 24.16 -1.11 6.35
N ALA A 367 23.27 -0.42 5.65
CA ALA A 367 23.54 0.91 5.10
C ALA A 367 23.83 1.93 6.20
N LEU A 368 23.07 1.90 7.31
CA LEU A 368 23.29 2.76 8.46
C LEU A 368 24.66 2.49 9.11
N SER A 369 25.04 1.23 9.28
CA SER A 369 26.35 0.87 9.83
C SER A 369 27.51 1.28 8.91
N ASP A 370 27.36 1.09 7.59
CA ASP A 370 28.34 1.54 6.60
C ASP A 370 28.48 3.08 6.63
N ALA A 371 27.36 3.81 6.78
CA ALA A 371 27.32 5.26 6.92
C ALA A 371 27.99 5.76 8.20
N GLU A 372 27.72 5.15 9.34
CA GLU A 372 28.39 5.45 10.62
C GLU A 372 29.91 5.26 10.51
N ALA A 373 30.36 4.18 9.83
CA ALA A 373 31.77 3.91 9.62
C ALA A 373 32.44 4.94 8.70
N ALA A 374 31.80 5.28 7.58
CA ALA A 374 32.29 6.30 6.65
C ALA A 374 32.39 7.67 7.34
N LEU A 375 31.36 8.04 8.10
CA LEU A 375 31.29 9.28 8.85
C LEU A 375 32.38 9.37 9.93
N LYS A 376 32.57 8.28 10.69
CA LYS A 376 33.63 8.21 11.69
C LYS A 376 35.01 8.39 11.07
N LYS A 377 35.30 7.66 9.99
CA LYS A 377 36.57 7.79 9.26
C LYS A 377 36.78 9.21 8.75
N ALA A 378 35.78 9.79 8.08
CA ALA A 378 35.89 11.14 7.52
C ALA A 378 36.14 12.20 8.60
N LYS A 379 35.50 12.07 9.77
CA LYS A 379 35.75 12.95 10.92
C LYS A 379 37.16 12.78 11.49
N GLU A 380 37.62 11.54 11.68
CA GLU A 380 38.98 11.27 12.16
C GLU A 380 40.03 11.84 11.20
N ASP A 381 39.85 11.66 9.90
CA ASP A 381 40.75 12.20 8.87
C ASP A 381 40.73 13.74 8.85
N ASN A 382 39.55 14.35 8.95
CA ASN A 382 39.42 15.81 9.04
C ASN A 382 40.07 16.37 10.33
N GLU A 383 39.92 15.71 11.48
CA GLU A 383 40.57 16.12 12.72
C GLU A 383 42.10 15.96 12.62
N ASN A 384 42.59 14.87 12.01
CA ASN A 384 44.01 14.68 11.77
C ASN A 384 44.59 15.78 10.87
N ASP A 385 43.85 16.26 9.87
CA ASP A 385 44.27 17.38 9.02
C ASP A 385 44.38 18.72 9.77
N LYS A 386 43.66 18.92 10.89
CA LYS A 386 43.83 20.13 11.69
C LYS A 386 45.17 20.20 12.42
N ASN A 387 45.85 19.08 12.65
CA ASN A 387 47.16 19.05 13.27
C ASN A 387 48.22 19.63 12.33
N LEU A 388 48.88 20.73 12.68
CA LEU A 388 49.84 21.42 11.82
C LEU A 388 51.00 20.53 11.33
N ASP A 389 51.38 19.50 12.10
CA ASP A 389 52.48 18.59 11.78
C ASP A 389 52.05 17.36 10.97
N SER A 390 50.74 17.16 10.72
CA SER A 390 50.26 16.04 9.91
C SER A 390 50.55 16.24 8.42
N THR A 391 50.92 15.15 7.75
CA THR A 391 51.05 15.11 6.30
C THR A 391 49.69 15.44 5.66
N PRO A 392 49.59 16.46 4.80
CA PRO A 392 48.35 16.76 4.10
C PRO A 392 47.88 15.59 3.24
N ARG A 393 46.57 15.37 3.16
CA ARG A 393 45.99 14.46 2.17
C ARG A 393 46.26 14.97 0.76
N THR A 394 46.51 14.03 -0.16
CA THR A 394 46.60 14.37 -1.58
C THR A 394 45.21 14.72 -2.13
N PRO A 395 45.11 15.41 -3.27
CA PRO A 395 43.82 15.77 -3.86
C PRO A 395 43.01 14.52 -4.22
N GLU A 396 43.68 13.45 -4.67
CA GLU A 396 43.03 12.17 -4.98
C GLU A 396 42.53 11.44 -3.73
N GLN A 397 43.25 11.52 -2.61
CA GLN A 397 42.79 10.95 -1.33
C GLN A 397 41.56 11.68 -0.84
N GLU A 398 41.59 13.02 -0.83
CA GLU A 398 40.49 13.83 -0.33
C GLU A 398 39.25 13.76 -1.24
N ALA A 399 39.42 13.61 -2.55
CA ALA A 399 38.33 13.35 -3.48
C ALA A 399 37.70 11.98 -3.25
N LYS A 400 38.52 10.94 -3.05
CA LYS A 400 38.05 9.59 -2.76
C LYS A 400 37.31 9.48 -1.43
N ASP A 401 37.81 10.17 -0.40
CA ASP A 401 37.14 10.20 0.91
C ASP A 401 35.80 10.95 0.84
N GLN A 402 35.70 12.03 0.05
CA GLN A 402 34.42 12.70 -0.20
C GLN A 402 33.44 11.78 -0.92
N GLN A 403 33.87 11.12 -1.99
CA GLN A 403 33.03 10.16 -2.70
C GLN A 403 32.54 9.02 -1.79
N ALA A 404 33.38 8.56 -0.86
CA ALA A 404 32.97 7.53 0.09
C ALA A 404 31.88 8.01 1.06
N VAL A 405 31.88 9.29 1.44
CA VAL A 405 30.83 9.91 2.27
C VAL A 405 29.54 10.07 1.46
N ASP A 406 29.64 10.57 0.23
CA ASP A 406 28.50 10.80 -0.65
C ASP A 406 27.81 9.45 -1.02
N ASP A 407 28.60 8.42 -1.35
CA ASP A 407 28.11 7.06 -1.62
C ASP A 407 27.40 6.46 -0.40
N ALA A 408 27.91 6.72 0.80
CA ALA A 408 27.32 6.21 2.03
C ALA A 408 25.99 6.90 2.36
N LEU A 409 25.90 8.21 2.14
CA LEU A 409 24.66 8.98 2.25
C LEU A 409 23.59 8.42 1.29
N GLN A 410 23.94 8.30 0.00
CA GLN A 410 23.01 7.80 -1.01
C GLN A 410 22.51 6.38 -0.70
N LYS A 411 23.40 5.49 -0.25
CA LYS A 411 23.01 4.12 0.13
C LYS A 411 22.07 4.10 1.33
N LEU A 412 22.30 4.95 2.33
CA LEU A 412 21.43 5.05 3.50
C LEU A 412 20.04 5.56 3.11
N GLU A 413 19.97 6.67 2.36
CA GLU A 413 18.71 7.23 1.87
C GLU A 413 17.92 6.22 1.02
N ASN A 414 18.59 5.49 0.11
CA ASN A 414 17.95 4.48 -0.73
C ASN A 414 17.43 3.30 0.11
N ALA A 415 18.19 2.86 1.12
CA ALA A 415 17.76 1.80 2.00
C ALA A 415 16.58 2.22 2.88
N ARG A 416 16.56 3.48 3.35
CA ARG A 416 15.42 4.05 4.09
C ARG A 416 14.17 4.12 3.21
N LYS A 417 14.28 4.66 1.98
CA LYS A 417 13.16 4.72 1.02
C LYS A 417 12.63 3.33 0.66
N ALA A 418 13.49 2.31 0.69
CA ALA A 418 13.12 0.93 0.41
C ALA A 418 12.41 0.21 1.58
N LEU A 419 12.32 0.82 2.77
CA LEU A 419 11.55 0.25 3.89
C LEU A 419 10.08 0.18 3.53
N ASP A 420 9.50 -1.00 3.69
CA ASP A 420 8.11 -1.32 3.36
C ASP A 420 7.21 -1.41 4.60
N GLY A 421 7.61 -0.77 5.70
CA GLY A 421 6.79 -0.63 6.89
C GLY A 421 5.69 0.41 6.72
N VAL A 422 4.74 0.41 7.64
CA VAL A 422 3.50 1.20 7.59
C VAL A 422 3.26 1.94 8.89
N ASP A 423 2.54 3.05 8.81
CA ASP A 423 2.22 3.83 10.00
C ASP A 423 1.12 3.15 10.82
N THR A 424 1.51 2.62 11.97
CA THR A 424 0.60 1.99 12.95
C THR A 424 0.22 2.93 14.09
N LYS A 425 0.79 4.15 14.17
CA LYS A 425 0.54 5.07 15.30
C LYS A 425 -0.96 5.36 15.50
N PRO A 426 -1.76 5.66 14.47
CA PRO A 426 -3.20 5.91 14.66
C PRO A 426 -3.98 4.71 15.21
N LEU A 427 -3.58 3.49 14.84
CA LEU A 427 -4.18 2.26 15.36
C LEU A 427 -3.75 2.02 16.81
N GLN A 428 -2.47 2.24 17.12
CA GLN A 428 -1.94 2.13 18.47
C GLN A 428 -2.60 3.13 19.42
N ASP A 429 -2.75 4.39 19.01
CA ASP A 429 -3.42 5.42 19.79
C ASP A 429 -4.88 5.04 20.13
N GLU A 430 -5.58 4.38 19.20
CA GLU A 430 -6.93 3.87 19.44
C GLU A 430 -6.94 2.68 20.40
N ILE A 431 -5.98 1.76 20.25
CA ILE A 431 -5.80 0.63 21.18
C ILE A 431 -5.53 1.13 22.61
N ASP A 432 -4.73 2.19 22.77
CA ASP A 432 -4.32 2.71 24.08
C ASP A 432 -5.49 3.35 24.84
N LYS A 433 -6.59 3.69 24.15
CA LYS A 433 -7.85 4.13 24.80
C LYS A 433 -8.62 3.00 25.49
N ASP A 434 -8.24 1.73 25.29
CA ASP A 434 -8.91 0.53 25.83
C ASP A 434 -9.36 0.70 27.29
N SER A 435 -8.44 1.13 28.16
CA SER A 435 -8.73 1.30 29.58
C SER A 435 -9.81 2.36 29.84
N ASN A 436 -9.80 3.48 29.11
CA ASN A 436 -10.79 4.54 29.22
C ASN A 436 -12.15 4.08 28.69
N VAL A 437 -12.16 3.38 27.55
CA VAL A 437 -13.39 2.88 26.94
C VAL A 437 -14.04 1.83 27.84
N LYS A 438 -13.27 0.87 28.37
CA LYS A 438 -13.79 -0.18 29.26
C LYS A 438 -14.29 0.33 30.61
N ASN A 439 -13.76 1.46 31.08
CA ASN A 439 -14.23 2.12 32.29
C ASN A 439 -15.44 3.04 32.05
N SER A 440 -15.85 3.25 30.79
CA SER A 440 -16.98 4.13 30.47
C SER A 440 -18.32 3.50 30.82
N ASP A 441 -19.33 4.33 31.09
CA ASP A 441 -20.72 3.90 31.26
C ASP A 441 -21.26 3.22 29.99
N ARG A 442 -20.80 3.68 28.81
CA ARG A 442 -21.19 3.13 27.50
C ARG A 442 -20.78 1.68 27.33
N TYR A 443 -19.62 1.30 27.88
CA TYR A 443 -19.16 -0.07 27.91
C TYR A 443 -19.78 -0.86 29.07
N THR A 444 -19.68 -0.33 30.29
CA THR A 444 -20.09 -1.01 31.53
C THR A 444 -21.57 -1.40 31.51
N TYR A 445 -22.43 -0.49 31.04
CA TYR A 445 -23.89 -0.67 31.01
C TYR A 445 -24.42 -0.97 29.61
N SER A 446 -23.55 -1.34 28.65
CA SER A 446 -23.94 -1.66 27.28
C SER A 446 -25.08 -2.69 27.27
N THR A 447 -26.14 -2.39 26.51
CA THR A 447 -27.44 -3.08 26.62
C THR A 447 -27.39 -4.53 26.14
N THR A 448 -26.35 -4.89 25.38
CA THR A 448 -26.13 -6.26 24.87
C THR A 448 -24.69 -6.71 25.09
N THR A 449 -24.52 -7.99 25.44
CA THR A 449 -23.19 -8.62 25.52
C THR A 449 -22.49 -8.64 24.16
N GLU A 450 -23.26 -8.76 23.08
CA GLU A 450 -22.77 -8.79 21.70
C GLU A 450 -21.94 -7.56 21.33
N LYS A 451 -22.38 -6.34 21.72
CA LYS A 451 -21.63 -5.10 21.45
C LYS A 451 -20.30 -5.04 22.22
N LYS A 452 -20.28 -5.50 23.47
CA LYS A 452 -19.05 -5.62 24.27
C LYS A 452 -18.08 -6.62 23.65
N THR A 453 -18.60 -7.80 23.28
CA THR A 453 -17.81 -8.83 22.59
C THR A 453 -17.29 -8.34 21.24
N ALA A 454 -18.06 -7.56 20.48
CA ALA A 454 -17.62 -6.97 19.22
C ALA A 454 -16.46 -5.97 19.43
N PHE A 455 -16.55 -5.10 20.44
CA PHE A 455 -15.47 -4.19 20.82
C PHE A 455 -14.22 -4.95 21.26
N ASP A 456 -14.36 -5.88 22.21
CA ASP A 456 -13.23 -6.69 22.73
C ASP A 456 -12.55 -7.48 21.60
N LYS A 457 -13.34 -8.03 20.66
CA LYS A 457 -12.82 -8.74 19.50
C LYS A 457 -12.09 -7.81 18.53
N ALA A 458 -12.64 -6.63 18.24
CA ALA A 458 -11.99 -5.66 17.36
C ALA A 458 -10.68 -5.14 17.96
N LEU A 459 -10.66 -4.90 19.27
CA LEU A 459 -9.46 -4.50 20.01
C LEU A 459 -8.40 -5.61 19.99
N GLN A 460 -8.78 -6.86 20.22
CA GLN A 460 -7.84 -7.98 20.14
C GLN A 460 -7.32 -8.18 18.72
N ASP A 461 -8.17 -8.06 17.70
CA ASP A 461 -7.77 -8.13 16.29
C ASP A 461 -6.76 -7.03 15.94
N ALA A 462 -6.95 -5.82 16.46
CA ALA A 462 -6.04 -4.70 16.27
C ALA A 462 -4.68 -4.95 16.93
N LYS A 463 -4.65 -5.42 18.19
CA LYS A 463 -3.43 -5.81 18.90
C LYS A 463 -2.67 -6.92 18.15
N ASP A 464 -3.40 -7.96 17.75
CA ASP A 464 -2.86 -9.09 16.99
C ASP A 464 -2.28 -8.67 15.64
N LEU A 465 -2.89 -7.70 14.96
CA LEU A 465 -2.39 -7.19 13.68
C LEU A 465 -1.04 -6.48 13.85
N ILE A 466 -0.91 -5.61 14.86
CA ILE A 466 0.36 -4.93 15.17
C ILE A 466 1.45 -5.95 15.50
N ASP A 467 1.14 -6.95 16.33
CA ASP A 467 2.09 -8.02 16.68
C ASP A 467 2.54 -8.84 15.46
N LYS A 468 1.63 -9.11 14.52
CA LYS A 468 1.96 -9.81 13.27
C LYS A 468 2.80 -8.94 12.34
N LEU A 469 2.46 -7.65 12.19
CA LEU A 469 3.20 -6.71 11.35
C LEU A 469 4.63 -6.48 11.86
N THR A 470 4.81 -6.43 13.18
CA THR A 470 6.14 -6.30 13.81
C THR A 470 6.92 -7.63 13.84
N GLY A 471 6.26 -8.74 13.51
CA GLY A 471 6.84 -10.08 13.52
C GLY A 471 7.03 -10.67 14.93
N THR A 472 6.45 -10.06 15.97
CA THR A 472 6.44 -10.60 17.34
C THR A 472 5.52 -11.82 17.45
N LYS A 473 4.49 -11.90 16.60
CA LYS A 473 3.57 -13.03 16.47
C LYS A 473 3.64 -13.63 15.07
N LYS A 474 4.00 -14.92 14.97
CA LYS A 474 3.94 -15.64 13.70
C LYS A 474 2.50 -15.85 13.24
N ALA A 475 2.27 -15.83 11.93
CA ALA A 475 1.01 -16.25 11.33
C ALA A 475 0.69 -17.70 11.76
N ALA A 476 -0.59 -17.95 12.10
CA ALA A 476 -1.05 -19.29 12.38
C ALA A 476 -1.03 -20.17 11.11
N ALA A 477 -1.05 -21.49 11.28
CA ALA A 477 -1.12 -22.40 10.13
C ALA A 477 -2.39 -22.15 9.30
N GLY A 478 -2.23 -21.79 8.02
CA GLY A 478 -3.33 -21.43 7.12
C GLY A 478 -3.74 -19.95 7.17
N GLU A 479 -3.10 -19.14 8.02
CA GLU A 479 -3.23 -17.68 8.02
C GLU A 479 -2.16 -17.05 7.12
N GLU A 480 -2.52 -15.95 6.47
CA GLU A 480 -1.61 -15.23 5.58
C GLU A 480 -0.54 -14.47 6.37
N ASP A 481 0.72 -14.58 5.95
CA ASP A 481 1.83 -13.85 6.57
C ASP A 481 1.83 -12.39 6.09
N VAL A 482 1.29 -11.51 6.95
CA VAL A 482 1.18 -10.07 6.68
C VAL A 482 2.54 -9.39 6.51
N THR A 483 3.65 -9.98 6.97
CA THR A 483 4.99 -9.41 6.82
C THR A 483 5.47 -9.45 5.36
N THR A 484 4.90 -10.35 4.55
CA THR A 484 5.23 -10.55 3.13
C THR A 484 4.42 -9.68 2.16
N LYS A 485 3.41 -8.98 2.68
CA LYS A 485 2.54 -8.09 1.88
C LYS A 485 3.27 -6.83 1.46
N THR A 486 2.78 -6.19 0.41
CA THR A 486 3.26 -4.86 0.00
C THR A 486 2.92 -3.80 1.05
N GLN A 487 3.65 -2.68 1.06
CA GLN A 487 3.40 -1.56 1.96
C GLN A 487 1.94 -1.06 1.88
N ALA A 488 1.39 -0.92 0.67
CA ALA A 488 0.00 -0.48 0.47
C ALA A 488 -1.02 -1.48 1.05
N GLU A 489 -0.78 -2.78 0.91
CA GLU A 489 -1.64 -3.81 1.49
C GLU A 489 -1.55 -3.83 3.01
N LYS A 490 -0.35 -3.67 3.59
CA LYS A 490 -0.15 -3.53 5.04
C LYS A 490 -0.92 -2.31 5.57
N GLN A 491 -0.83 -1.16 4.90
CA GLN A 491 -1.51 0.06 5.35
C GLN A 491 -3.03 -0.11 5.30
N LYS A 492 -3.54 -0.74 4.24
CA LYS A 492 -4.98 -1.06 4.13
C LYS A 492 -5.48 -1.96 5.26
N LEU A 493 -4.67 -2.89 5.74
CA LEU A 493 -5.02 -3.73 6.89
C LEU A 493 -5.08 -2.91 8.19
N VAL A 494 -4.10 -2.02 8.40
CA VAL A 494 -4.06 -1.11 9.56
C VAL A 494 -5.29 -0.19 9.58
N ASP A 495 -5.59 0.44 8.44
CA ASP A 495 -6.74 1.34 8.31
C ASP A 495 -8.07 0.60 8.52
N ALA A 496 -8.19 -0.62 7.99
CA ALA A 496 -9.38 -1.44 8.18
C ALA A 496 -9.56 -1.86 9.65
N ALA A 497 -8.48 -2.21 10.34
CA ALA A 497 -8.51 -2.53 11.77
C ALA A 497 -8.91 -1.30 12.60
N LEU A 498 -8.35 -0.13 12.29
CA LEU A 498 -8.68 1.15 12.94
C LEU A 498 -10.16 1.49 12.77
N ALA A 499 -10.67 1.41 11.54
CA ALA A 499 -12.08 1.67 11.25
C ALA A 499 -13.01 0.70 11.98
N LYS A 500 -12.65 -0.60 12.00
CA LYS A 500 -13.43 -1.63 12.71
C LYS A 500 -13.46 -1.39 14.22
N LEU A 501 -12.33 -1.00 14.81
CA LEU A 501 -12.23 -0.70 16.24
C LEU A 501 -13.08 0.52 16.61
N LYS A 502 -12.95 1.63 15.86
CA LYS A 502 -13.77 2.84 16.07
C LYS A 502 -15.26 2.57 15.93
N ALA A 503 -15.68 1.84 14.90
CA ALA A 503 -17.10 1.49 14.71
C ALA A 503 -17.64 0.63 15.86
N ALA A 504 -16.83 -0.30 16.39
CA ALA A 504 -17.23 -1.13 17.53
C ALA A 504 -17.32 -0.31 18.83
N GLU A 505 -16.43 0.65 19.04
CA GLU A 505 -16.51 1.60 20.16
C GLU A 505 -17.75 2.49 20.06
N GLU A 506 -18.02 3.06 18.88
CA GLU A 506 -19.20 3.91 18.64
C GLU A 506 -20.51 3.15 18.86
N ALA A 507 -20.55 1.85 18.56
CA ALA A 507 -21.72 1.02 18.76
C ALA A 507 -22.08 0.78 20.24
N LEU A 508 -21.15 0.99 21.18
CA LEU A 508 -21.38 0.89 22.62
C LEU A 508 -22.43 1.92 23.06
N ASP A 509 -23.51 1.42 23.69
CA ASP A 509 -24.73 2.19 23.95
C ASP A 509 -25.14 2.23 25.43
N GLY A 510 -24.26 1.78 26.30
CA GLY A 510 -24.54 1.71 27.73
C GLY A 510 -24.92 3.07 28.31
N LYS A 511 -25.95 3.06 29.15
CA LYS A 511 -26.39 4.23 29.89
C LYS A 511 -26.43 3.86 31.35
N LYS A 512 -25.70 4.63 32.16
CA LYS A 512 -25.73 4.49 33.61
C LYS A 512 -27.19 4.57 34.09
N PRO A 513 -27.66 3.60 34.90
CA PRO A 513 -29.00 3.67 35.47
C PRO A 513 -29.11 4.96 36.30
N THR A 514 -30.10 5.79 35.98
CA THR A 514 -30.41 6.99 36.76
C THR A 514 -31.07 6.57 38.08
N PRO A 515 -30.56 6.99 39.25
CA PRO A 515 -31.25 6.78 40.51
C PRO A 515 -32.49 7.68 40.52
N GLY A 516 -33.66 7.09 40.23
CA GLY A 516 -34.98 7.71 40.40
C GLY A 516 -35.44 8.66 39.31
N SER A 517 -36.24 8.16 38.36
CA SER A 517 -37.40 8.88 37.83
C SER A 517 -38.27 7.95 36.97
N GLY A 518 -39.58 7.90 37.27
CA GLY A 518 -40.56 7.11 36.52
C GLY A 518 -41.89 6.99 37.25
N SER A 519 -42.61 8.10 37.36
CA SER A 519 -44.01 8.16 37.77
C SER A 519 -44.96 7.65 36.67
N GLU A 520 -45.98 6.91 37.14
CA GLU A 520 -47.38 6.80 36.69
C GLU A 520 -47.74 6.53 35.21
N ALA A 521 -48.23 5.31 34.98
CA ALA A 521 -49.63 5.02 34.63
C ALA A 521 -49.88 3.57 35.08
N GLY A 522 -50.69 3.20 36.06
CA GLY A 522 -52.01 3.67 36.46
C GLY A 522 -52.78 2.43 36.93
N TYR A 523 -53.33 2.50 38.15
CA TYR A 523 -54.22 1.56 38.87
C TYR A 523 -53.61 0.53 39.84
N GLY A 524 -53.96 0.72 41.12
CA GLY A 524 -54.24 -0.37 42.05
C GLY A 524 -53.40 -0.37 43.30
N VAL A 525 -53.86 0.34 44.32
CA VAL A 525 -53.33 0.34 45.69
C VAL A 525 -53.29 -1.09 46.25
N ASN A 526 -52.14 -1.53 46.77
CA ASN A 526 -52.09 -2.44 47.90
C ASN A 526 -50.80 -2.22 48.70
N ASP A 527 -50.93 -1.48 49.79
CA ASP A 527 -49.92 -1.40 50.84
C ASP A 527 -49.76 -2.80 51.48
N ASN A 528 -48.50 -3.21 51.69
CA ASN A 528 -48.05 -4.39 52.44
C ASN A 528 -47.71 -5.69 51.65
N ALA A 529 -46.90 -5.56 50.59
CA ALA A 529 -46.04 -6.66 50.12
C ALA A 529 -44.58 -6.16 50.01
N PRO A 530 -43.57 -6.89 50.53
CA PRO A 530 -42.19 -6.45 50.45
C PRO A 530 -41.76 -6.44 48.98
N THR A 531 -41.15 -5.34 48.52
CA THR A 531 -40.43 -5.31 47.25
C THR A 531 -39.44 -6.46 47.23
N THR A 532 -39.61 -7.43 46.34
CA THR A 532 -38.70 -8.57 46.22
C THR A 532 -37.32 -8.07 45.83
N VAL A 533 -36.39 -8.15 46.78
CA VAL A 533 -34.98 -7.79 46.61
C VAL A 533 -34.36 -8.73 45.57
N ASP A 534 -33.67 -8.19 44.57
CA ASP A 534 -33.00 -9.00 43.53
C ASP A 534 -31.75 -9.64 44.12
N LYS A 535 -31.90 -10.91 44.50
CA LYS A 535 -30.83 -11.76 45.04
C LYS A 535 -30.18 -12.65 43.96
N GLY A 536 -30.53 -12.48 42.69
CA GLY A 536 -30.06 -13.32 41.59
C GLY A 536 -28.54 -13.33 41.47
N GLU A 537 -27.94 -12.15 41.43
CA GLU A 537 -26.48 -12.01 41.36
C GLU A 537 -25.77 -12.53 42.62
N LEU A 538 -26.31 -12.23 43.81
CA LEU A 538 -25.76 -12.73 45.08
C LEU A 538 -25.79 -14.28 45.14
N ASN A 539 -26.89 -14.90 44.68
CA ASN A 539 -27.02 -16.36 44.66
C ASN A 539 -26.05 -17.04 43.68
N VAL A 540 -25.79 -16.44 42.51
CA VAL A 540 -24.78 -16.93 41.56
C VAL A 540 -23.37 -16.82 42.16
N GLN A 541 -23.07 -15.72 42.85
CA GLN A 541 -21.79 -15.54 43.51
C GLN A 541 -21.59 -16.50 44.70
N ILE A 542 -22.64 -16.82 45.46
CA ILE A 542 -22.61 -17.84 46.53
C ILE A 542 -22.25 -19.21 45.94
N GLN A 543 -22.90 -19.63 44.84
CA GLN A 543 -22.61 -20.92 44.19
C GLN A 543 -21.16 -21.00 43.68
N GLY A 544 -20.66 -19.90 43.10
CA GLY A 544 -19.27 -19.83 42.66
C GLY A 544 -18.27 -19.88 43.81
N ALA A 545 -18.54 -19.18 44.91
CA ALA A 545 -17.67 -19.18 46.10
C ALA A 545 -17.67 -20.52 46.84
N GLU A 546 -18.79 -21.25 46.88
CA GLU A 546 -18.85 -22.61 47.44
C GLU A 546 -17.99 -23.60 46.66
N SER A 547 -17.87 -23.41 45.33
CA SER A 547 -16.96 -24.19 44.48
C SER A 547 -15.49 -23.86 44.78
N ASP A 548 -15.19 -22.59 45.06
CA ASP A 548 -13.82 -22.11 45.35
C ASP A 548 -13.35 -22.42 46.79
N SER A 549 -14.28 -22.68 47.73
CA SER A 549 -14.04 -22.97 49.16
C SER A 549 -13.87 -24.47 49.45
N GLN A 550 -14.05 -25.37 48.46
CA GLN A 550 -13.76 -26.80 48.64
C GLN A 550 -12.26 -27.02 48.96
N PRO A 551 -11.90 -27.77 50.02
CA PRO A 551 -10.51 -28.00 50.40
C PRO A 551 -9.81 -28.91 49.39
N GLY A 552 -9.11 -28.30 48.43
CA GLY A 552 -8.07 -28.93 47.63
C GLY A 552 -6.75 -28.97 48.41
N ASN A 553 -6.66 -29.93 49.33
CA ASN A 553 -5.48 -30.51 49.97
C ASN A 553 -4.11 -29.88 49.60
N ALA A 554 -3.68 -28.89 50.37
CA ALA A 554 -2.26 -28.66 50.63
C ALA A 554 -1.79 -29.80 51.55
N ASP A 555 -1.42 -30.94 50.97
CA ASP A 555 -0.45 -31.89 51.52
C ASP A 555 -0.27 -33.09 50.56
N ASN A 556 0.99 -33.37 50.21
CA ASN A 556 1.49 -34.51 49.42
C ASN A 556 1.30 -34.48 47.89
N GLY A 557 2.39 -34.12 47.20
CA GLY A 557 2.54 -34.28 45.76
C GLY A 557 2.63 -35.75 45.33
N ASN A 558 2.03 -36.06 44.17
CA ASN A 558 2.61 -36.98 43.21
C ASN A 558 2.10 -36.65 41.81
N ALA A 559 3.02 -36.67 40.85
CA ALA A 559 2.82 -36.28 39.48
C ALA A 559 1.97 -37.29 38.68
N GLY A 560 1.13 -36.74 37.80
CA GLY A 560 0.81 -37.21 36.45
C GLY A 560 0.62 -38.71 36.19
N ALA A 561 -0.65 -39.09 35.96
CA ALA A 561 -0.99 -40.08 34.95
C ALA A 561 -2.24 -39.60 34.20
N GLY A 562 -2.03 -39.05 33.00
CA GLY A 562 -3.07 -38.73 32.05
C GLY A 562 -3.17 -39.80 30.96
N VAL A 563 -4.41 -40.03 30.57
CA VAL A 563 -4.93 -40.50 29.28
C VAL A 563 -4.87 -41.99 28.88
N ASN A 564 -6.06 -42.46 28.55
CA ASN A 564 -6.41 -43.74 27.92
C ASN A 564 -6.66 -43.53 26.41
N SER A 565 -6.47 -44.63 25.65
CA SER A 565 -6.89 -44.94 24.27
C SER A 565 -5.80 -44.78 23.19
N GLY A 566 -5.41 -45.82 22.44
CA GLY A 566 -5.95 -47.18 22.41
C GLY A 566 -5.23 -48.14 21.44
N ASN A 567 -5.63 -49.40 21.59
CA ASN A 567 -5.66 -50.55 20.68
C ASN A 567 -4.42 -51.07 19.90
N ALA A 568 -4.32 -52.40 19.96
CA ALA A 568 -3.72 -53.39 19.04
C ALA A 568 -2.22 -53.74 19.15
N GLY A 569 -1.96 -55.03 19.45
CA GLY A 569 -0.99 -55.81 18.66
C GLY A 569 0.29 -56.32 19.32
N ASN A 570 0.15 -57.33 20.19
CA ASN A 570 0.98 -58.55 20.26
C ASN A 570 2.41 -58.55 19.65
N ALA A 571 3.46 -58.72 20.47
CA ALA A 571 4.49 -59.76 20.32
C ALA A 571 5.64 -59.56 21.34
N ALA A 572 6.03 -60.67 21.97
CA ALA A 572 7.15 -60.79 22.90
C ALA A 572 8.51 -60.44 22.25
N ASN A 573 9.42 -59.80 22.99
CA ASN A 573 10.76 -60.34 23.25
C ASN A 573 11.52 -59.52 24.31
N THR A 574 12.37 -60.24 25.04
CA THR A 574 13.35 -59.83 26.06
C THR A 574 14.24 -58.64 25.69
N ASN A 575 14.55 -57.76 26.64
CA ASN A 575 15.94 -57.67 27.16
C ASN A 575 16.05 -56.83 28.44
N ALA A 576 16.73 -57.39 29.43
CA ALA A 576 17.16 -56.74 30.65
C ALA A 576 18.47 -56.00 30.38
N ALA A 577 18.47 -54.66 30.42
CA ALA A 577 19.67 -53.83 30.63
C ALA A 577 19.33 -52.33 30.67
N ASN A 578 18.61 -51.83 31.69
CA ASN A 578 18.79 -50.44 32.13
C ASN A 578 18.15 -50.16 33.51
N ALA A 579 18.58 -50.88 34.56
CA ALA A 579 18.01 -50.72 35.90
C ALA A 579 18.89 -49.88 36.85
N ASN A 580 19.77 -49.00 36.36
CA ASN A 580 20.71 -48.29 37.25
C ASN A 580 20.89 -46.78 37.00
N ALA A 581 19.95 -46.09 36.35
CA ALA A 581 20.01 -44.62 36.20
C ALA A 581 18.89 -43.85 36.92
N ASN A 582 17.84 -44.51 37.44
CA ASN A 582 16.65 -43.80 37.94
C ASN A 582 16.55 -43.65 39.47
N ASN A 583 17.43 -44.27 40.27
CA ASN A 583 17.34 -44.20 41.73
C ASN A 583 18.12 -43.03 42.37
N ALA A 584 18.90 -42.28 41.59
CA ALA A 584 19.62 -41.08 42.08
C ALA A 584 18.79 -39.79 41.97
N ASN A 585 17.76 -39.77 41.11
CA ASN A 585 16.98 -38.56 40.84
C ASN A 585 15.80 -38.36 41.81
N GLY A 586 15.23 -39.45 42.34
CA GLY A 586 14.12 -39.40 43.30
C GLY A 586 14.49 -38.90 44.70
N ALA A 587 15.73 -39.17 45.14
CA ALA A 587 16.24 -38.67 46.42
C ALA A 587 16.60 -37.17 46.37
N SER A 588 17.09 -36.68 45.22
CA SER A 588 17.36 -35.24 45.01
C SER A 588 16.08 -34.41 44.89
N SER A 589 15.04 -34.89 44.21
CA SER A 589 13.78 -34.15 44.08
C SER A 589 13.05 -34.01 45.42
N ALA A 590 13.10 -35.01 46.30
CA ALA A 590 12.49 -34.93 47.63
C ALA A 590 13.22 -33.92 48.55
N ALA A 591 14.55 -33.88 48.49
CA ALA A 591 15.35 -32.92 49.25
C ALA A 591 15.19 -31.47 48.74
N VAL A 592 15.08 -31.28 47.42
CA VAL A 592 14.82 -29.97 46.81
C VAL A 592 13.42 -29.47 47.14
N ASN A 593 12.40 -30.32 47.04
CA ASN A 593 11.03 -29.95 47.40
C ASN A 593 10.92 -29.62 48.90
N ALA A 594 11.59 -30.38 49.77
CA ALA A 594 11.63 -30.07 51.20
C ALA A 594 12.33 -28.74 51.49
N ALA A 595 13.37 -28.38 50.72
CA ALA A 595 14.04 -27.08 50.85
C ALA A 595 13.14 -25.92 50.40
N VAL A 596 12.42 -26.07 49.28
CA VAL A 596 11.45 -25.07 48.78
C VAL A 596 10.31 -24.84 49.78
N GLU A 597 9.70 -25.91 50.31
CA GLU A 597 8.62 -25.79 51.29
C GLU A 597 9.13 -25.30 52.67
N SER A 598 10.43 -25.41 52.95
CA SER A 598 11.04 -24.84 54.16
C SER A 598 11.33 -23.33 54.06
N ASN A 599 11.30 -22.77 52.84
CA ASN A 599 11.64 -21.37 52.55
C ASN A 599 10.67 -20.40 53.27
N PRO A 600 11.18 -19.43 54.05
CA PRO A 600 10.35 -18.43 54.72
C PRO A 600 9.40 -17.66 53.79
N ALA A 601 9.79 -17.41 52.53
CA ALA A 601 8.96 -16.73 51.56
C ALA A 601 7.76 -17.57 51.11
N VAL A 602 7.99 -18.88 50.86
CA VAL A 602 6.92 -19.83 50.51
C VAL A 602 5.93 -19.96 51.68
N LYS A 603 6.43 -20.11 52.91
CA LYS A 603 5.58 -20.15 54.13
C LYS A 603 4.76 -18.88 54.34
N GLN A 604 5.32 -17.71 54.01
CA GLN A 604 4.58 -16.44 54.08
C GLN A 604 3.51 -16.35 53.01
N ALA A 605 3.81 -16.78 51.77
CA ALA A 605 2.84 -16.81 50.70
C ALA A 605 1.67 -17.77 51.00
N ASP A 606 1.95 -18.96 51.54
CA ASP A 606 0.92 -19.91 51.98
C ASP A 606 0.08 -19.39 53.15
N ALA A 607 0.69 -18.65 54.08
CA ALA A 607 -0.04 -17.98 55.15
C ALA A 607 -0.99 -16.90 54.60
N GLN A 608 -0.60 -16.20 53.53
CA GLN A 608 -1.48 -15.23 52.84
C GLN A 608 -2.62 -15.93 52.08
N VAL A 609 -2.36 -17.08 51.45
CA VAL A 609 -3.42 -17.92 50.84
C VAL A 609 -4.42 -18.36 51.91
N SER A 610 -3.93 -18.83 53.06
CA SER A 610 -4.77 -19.26 54.19
C SER A 610 -5.60 -18.10 54.75
N LYS A 611 -5.02 -16.89 54.85
CA LYS A 611 -5.73 -15.68 55.29
C LYS A 611 -6.79 -15.23 54.28
N ALA A 612 -6.49 -15.29 52.99
CA ALA A 612 -7.44 -14.96 51.92
C ALA A 612 -8.58 -15.99 51.86
N GLN A 613 -8.29 -17.27 52.13
CA GLN A 613 -9.29 -18.32 52.22
C GLN A 613 -10.25 -18.06 53.39
N ALA A 614 -9.72 -17.74 54.58
CA ALA A 614 -10.55 -17.39 55.73
C ALA A 614 -11.42 -16.14 55.48
N ALA A 615 -10.90 -15.17 54.72
CA ALA A 615 -11.67 -13.98 54.31
C ALA A 615 -12.79 -14.32 53.32
N LEU A 616 -12.55 -15.25 52.38
CA LEU A 616 -13.58 -15.78 51.48
C LEU A 616 -14.67 -16.53 52.24
N ASP A 617 -14.30 -17.39 53.18
CA ASP A 617 -15.24 -18.16 53.98
C ASP A 617 -16.11 -17.22 54.85
N ALA A 618 -15.51 -16.17 55.42
CA ALA A 618 -16.25 -15.13 56.16
C ALA A 618 -17.21 -14.33 55.27
N ALA A 619 -16.79 -13.94 54.07
CA ALA A 619 -17.63 -13.23 53.11
C ALA A 619 -18.77 -14.11 52.60
N LEU A 620 -18.52 -15.42 52.40
CA LEU A 620 -19.52 -16.39 52.00
C LEU A 620 -20.56 -16.61 53.10
N ALA A 621 -20.13 -16.70 54.36
CA ALA A 621 -21.04 -16.80 55.50
C ALA A 621 -21.95 -15.56 55.62
N GLU A 622 -21.42 -14.36 55.40
CA GLU A 622 -22.20 -13.12 55.42
C GLU A 622 -23.17 -13.03 54.23
N ALA A 623 -22.73 -13.40 53.02
CA ALA A 623 -23.58 -13.45 51.84
C ALA A 623 -24.75 -14.44 52.01
N LYS A 624 -24.51 -15.61 52.61
CA LYS A 624 -25.56 -16.57 52.95
C LYS A 624 -26.56 -16.03 53.96
N LYS A 625 -26.12 -15.29 54.98
CA LYS A 625 -27.01 -14.63 55.94
C LYS A 625 -27.91 -13.59 55.27
N VAL A 626 -27.32 -12.74 54.41
CA VAL A 626 -28.05 -11.71 53.67
C VAL A 626 -29.02 -12.32 52.64
N ALA A 627 -28.63 -13.42 51.99
CA ALA A 627 -29.51 -14.16 51.09
C ALA A 627 -30.70 -14.79 51.85
N ALA A 628 -30.47 -15.33 53.04
CA ALA A 628 -31.49 -15.97 53.89
C ALA A 628 -32.41 -14.99 54.65
N ASP A 629 -31.99 -13.73 54.84
CA ASP A 629 -32.81 -12.72 55.52
C ASP A 629 -33.95 -12.21 54.60
N PRO A 630 -35.23 -12.47 54.94
CA PRO A 630 -36.36 -12.02 54.14
C PRO A 630 -36.56 -10.49 54.16
N ASN A 631 -35.89 -9.77 55.08
CA ASN A 631 -35.96 -8.32 55.22
C ASN A 631 -34.66 -7.60 54.76
N ALA A 632 -33.70 -8.33 54.17
CA ALA A 632 -32.47 -7.71 53.67
C ALA A 632 -32.77 -6.65 52.61
N THR A 633 -32.21 -5.46 52.77
CA THR A 633 -32.30 -4.38 51.78
C THR A 633 -31.43 -4.66 50.56
N GLN A 634 -31.75 -4.09 49.39
CA GLN A 634 -30.93 -4.23 48.19
C GLN A 634 -29.48 -3.76 48.42
N ALA A 635 -29.27 -2.69 49.20
CA ALA A 635 -27.95 -2.22 49.56
C ALA A 635 -27.14 -3.26 50.36
N GLN A 636 -27.80 -4.06 51.21
CA GLN A 636 -27.14 -5.16 51.93
C GLN A 636 -26.79 -6.31 50.98
N VAL A 637 -27.67 -6.61 50.00
CA VAL A 637 -27.42 -7.63 48.97
C VAL A 637 -26.26 -7.25 48.06
N ASP A 638 -26.22 -6.01 47.56
CA ASP A 638 -25.14 -5.51 46.71
C ASP A 638 -23.82 -5.43 47.47
N ALA A 639 -23.84 -4.99 48.74
CA ALA A 639 -22.65 -4.96 49.59
C ALA A 639 -22.11 -6.37 49.88
N ALA A 640 -23.00 -7.36 50.08
CA ALA A 640 -22.60 -8.75 50.27
C ALA A 640 -22.00 -9.35 48.98
N ALA A 641 -22.57 -9.04 47.82
CA ALA A 641 -22.06 -9.49 46.52
C ALA A 641 -20.67 -8.88 46.25
N GLN A 642 -20.51 -7.56 46.42
CA GLN A 642 -19.20 -6.91 46.24
C GLN A 642 -18.13 -7.47 47.18
N LYS A 643 -18.45 -7.69 48.46
CA LYS A 643 -17.53 -8.30 49.42
C LYS A 643 -17.13 -9.72 49.03
N LEU A 644 -18.08 -10.54 48.56
CA LEU A 644 -17.83 -11.91 48.13
C LEU A 644 -16.95 -11.95 46.87
N SER A 645 -17.25 -11.11 45.88
CA SER A 645 -16.44 -10.96 44.66
C SER A 645 -15.01 -10.50 44.95
N ALA A 646 -14.82 -9.52 45.83
CA ALA A 646 -13.51 -9.04 46.24
C ALA A 646 -12.69 -10.13 46.95
N ALA A 647 -13.31 -10.91 47.84
CA ALA A 647 -12.65 -12.01 48.54
C ALA A 647 -12.21 -13.13 47.59
N ARG A 648 -13.02 -13.47 46.58
CA ARG A 648 -12.65 -14.44 45.52
C ARG A 648 -11.44 -13.98 44.71
N LYS A 649 -11.42 -12.70 44.30
CA LYS A 649 -10.28 -12.10 43.59
C LYS A 649 -9.01 -12.11 44.45
N ALA A 650 -9.13 -11.78 45.74
CA ALA A 650 -8.00 -11.80 46.67
C ALA A 650 -7.42 -13.22 46.86
N LEU A 651 -8.27 -14.24 46.94
CA LEU A 651 -7.82 -15.64 47.03
C LEU A 651 -7.11 -16.08 45.75
N ALA A 652 -7.64 -15.75 44.57
CA ALA A 652 -7.00 -16.07 43.29
C ALA A 652 -5.62 -15.41 43.17
N ALA A 653 -5.51 -14.13 43.54
CA ALA A 653 -4.24 -13.39 43.55
C ALA A 653 -3.24 -14.00 44.54
N ALA A 654 -3.68 -14.38 45.74
CA ALA A 654 -2.82 -15.03 46.73
C ALA A 654 -2.31 -16.38 46.24
N LYS A 655 -3.17 -17.19 45.58
CA LYS A 655 -2.78 -18.49 44.99
C LYS A 655 -1.77 -18.32 43.85
N ALA A 656 -1.96 -17.34 42.98
CA ALA A 656 -1.02 -17.03 41.90
C ALA A 656 0.34 -16.61 42.47
N HIS A 657 0.35 -15.70 43.44
CA HIS A 657 1.59 -15.26 44.10
C HIS A 657 2.32 -16.41 44.80
N ALA A 658 1.59 -17.31 45.47
CA ALA A 658 2.20 -18.49 46.09
C ALA A 658 2.77 -19.48 45.07
N ALA A 659 2.22 -19.56 43.86
CA ALA A 659 2.78 -20.35 42.77
C ALA A 659 4.06 -19.71 42.22
N ASP A 660 4.08 -18.38 42.04
CA ASP A 660 5.26 -17.65 41.56
C ASP A 660 6.43 -17.74 42.55
N VAL A 661 6.15 -17.62 43.85
CA VAL A 661 7.16 -17.75 44.92
C VAL A 661 7.71 -19.18 45.03
N ARG A 662 6.92 -20.20 44.68
CA ARG A 662 7.40 -21.60 44.60
C ARG A 662 8.22 -21.90 43.34
N ALA A 663 8.01 -21.13 42.27
CA ALA A 663 8.73 -21.28 41.01
C ALA A 663 10.06 -20.50 40.96
N SER A 664 10.26 -19.59 41.93
CA SER A 664 11.47 -18.77 42.12
C SER A 664 12.46 -19.44 43.06
#